data_AF-A0AAD7M9P1-F1
#
_entry.id   AF-A0AAD7M9P1-F1
#
_cell.length_a   1.000
_cell.length_b   1.000
_cell.length_c   1.000
_cell.angle_alpha   90.00
_cell.angle_beta   90.00
_cell.angle_gamma   90.00
#
_symmetry.space_group_name_H-M   'P 1'
#
loop_
_entity.id
_entity.type
_entity.pdbx_description
1 polymer ?
#
loop_
_entity_poly.entity_id
_entity_poly.type
_entity_poly.pdbx_seq_one_letter_code
_entity_poly.pdbx_strand_id
1 'polypeptide(L)'
;MEMVTKTKSAVDDVDGDEKKALVDGIKHSEALQSRVQTLLSTIVELQERTKDLKGGPGARGFVRGFIYSSRNEATLSDMKERLASAIRIFKLQGQMSIEDVLGGVIQDAKQIRQALRKLEDDNILNSILRAPAGYRSVDELKSEFLDGTRQELFDELTLWSAGNFPPEDPKSFYFLSGGAGLGKSSIAHELCRRLDTSVKPSLGASFFFVRGRGDLESTRLFFSSLAHQLALSQPTLRPHIISAARQHLNRGDRQQMKYTFEDLLRQPLASNITKKPFVIVIDGLDECKERDLVPELLRLLLSLVRVLPWVRVFVASRPEPHIQSVLTDTADVVYQRSLEDTLVEWGDDIGRYLKETIPKMSPYDVFVRDHPIFLERLIIRACGVFIFARVAVRFLDTYRDHPQEQFELLLSSGGEGLSPLDGIYLQVLSSAFPPTDLHASSARHTRLQSFLIICALQKEDLTLDAMALLAQLSKDDIIGMTDQLRSVLLIDKYNYVVALHATFFEFLLDPNRCLNPLYHITWSKGHVKLASACFAAFTFENCSDFLMDGLLRVDVLYSQYNWSKHLEEANFDDKLKEQLMYLINSQIPIYTRIDLNFAPVVSFGDIPANIQKWLKSSEDAAEIALEYVKSTTYSLLWWRGMCSMFDQQNCRMELVSPDINTYDIRLEMMKIFSMPMDTSRLDLTVESSDIARYQAVHEDFAKRIRDAALEEVWFNPEN
;
A
#
# COMPACT_ATOMS: atom_id res chain seq x y z
N MET A 1 -21.66 -28.61 20.91
CA MET A 1 -22.85 -29.37 21.38
C MET A 1 -23.58 -30.12 20.26
N GLU A 2 -23.36 -29.79 18.99
CA GLU A 2 -23.98 -30.46 17.83
C GLU A 2 -23.24 -31.74 17.35
N MET A 3 -22.00 -31.98 17.81
CA MET A 3 -21.32 -33.26 17.60
C MET A 3 -21.84 -34.37 18.53
N VAL A 4 -22.39 -34.04 19.70
CA VAL A 4 -22.89 -35.03 20.68
C VAL A 4 -24.17 -35.72 20.17
N THR A 5 -24.93 -35.06 19.29
CA THR A 5 -26.14 -35.60 18.68
C THR A 5 -25.85 -36.48 17.46
N LYS A 6 -24.75 -36.24 16.72
CA LYS A 6 -24.36 -37.08 15.57
C LYS A 6 -23.62 -38.36 15.96
N THR A 7 -22.99 -38.42 17.13
CA THR A 7 -22.42 -39.67 17.67
C THR A 7 -23.51 -40.63 18.19
N LYS A 8 -24.74 -40.15 18.42
CA LYS A 8 -25.84 -40.97 18.93
C LYS A 8 -26.51 -41.84 17.86
N SER A 9 -26.40 -41.50 16.57
CA SER A 9 -27.03 -42.26 15.47
C SER A 9 -26.10 -43.28 14.79
N ALA A 10 -24.88 -43.47 15.31
CA ALA A 10 -23.91 -44.42 14.76
C ALA A 10 -23.69 -45.63 15.69
N VAL A 11 -24.53 -45.81 16.71
CA VAL A 11 -24.41 -46.89 17.72
C VAL A 11 -25.64 -47.83 17.73
N ASP A 12 -26.35 -47.92 16.61
CA ASP A 12 -27.55 -48.75 16.46
C ASP A 12 -27.30 -50.12 15.80
N ASP A 13 -26.05 -50.50 15.52
CA ASP A 13 -25.70 -51.78 14.87
C ASP A 13 -24.86 -52.75 15.74
N VAL A 14 -24.94 -52.64 17.07
CA VAL A 14 -24.33 -53.63 17.98
C VAL A 14 -25.32 -54.04 19.07
N ASP A 15 -25.42 -55.36 19.28
CA ASP A 15 -26.41 -56.08 20.09
C ASP A 15 -26.61 -55.49 21.51
N GLY A 16 -27.87 -55.40 21.93
CA GLY A 16 -28.32 -54.57 23.06
C GLY A 16 -27.97 -55.12 24.44
N ASP A 17 -27.80 -56.44 24.56
CA ASP A 17 -27.59 -57.09 25.86
C ASP A 17 -26.12 -57.12 26.30
N GLU A 18 -25.15 -57.19 25.37
CA GLU A 18 -23.73 -57.07 25.69
C GLU A 18 -23.35 -55.63 26.11
N LYS A 19 -23.99 -54.63 25.52
CA LYS A 19 -23.76 -53.20 25.79
C LYS A 19 -24.21 -52.80 27.19
N LYS A 20 -25.32 -53.37 27.68
CA LYS A 20 -25.84 -53.12 29.02
C LYS A 20 -24.95 -53.78 30.09
N ALA A 21 -24.46 -54.99 29.82
CA ALA A 21 -23.50 -55.68 30.68
C ALA A 21 -22.14 -54.97 30.75
N LEU A 22 -21.66 -54.38 29.65
CA LEU A 22 -20.40 -53.61 29.60
C LEU A 22 -20.49 -52.26 30.32
N VAL A 23 -21.59 -51.53 30.12
CA VAL A 23 -21.83 -50.24 30.78
C VAL A 23 -22.05 -50.42 32.29
N ASP A 24 -22.76 -51.46 32.70
CA ASP A 24 -22.92 -51.78 34.12
C ASP A 24 -21.60 -52.31 34.72
N GLY A 25 -20.78 -53.05 33.96
CA GLY A 25 -19.43 -53.45 34.39
C GLY A 25 -18.46 -52.28 34.58
N ILE A 26 -18.56 -51.24 33.73
CA ILE A 26 -17.75 -50.01 33.84
C ILE A 26 -18.19 -49.14 35.03
N LYS A 27 -19.49 -49.07 35.33
CA LYS A 27 -20.03 -48.28 36.46
C LYS A 27 -19.63 -48.83 37.84
N HIS A 28 -19.37 -50.13 37.95
CA HIS A 28 -19.06 -50.78 39.23
C HIS A 28 -17.57 -51.06 39.45
N SER A 29 -16.69 -50.64 38.53
CA SER A 29 -15.24 -50.78 38.69
C SER A 29 -14.64 -49.52 39.33
N GLU A 30 -14.50 -49.53 40.65
CA GLU A 30 -13.83 -48.46 41.42
C GLU A 30 -12.40 -48.18 40.90
N ALA A 31 -11.71 -49.23 40.45
CA ALA A 31 -10.38 -49.12 39.87
C ALA A 31 -10.34 -48.32 38.55
N LEU A 32 -11.36 -48.48 37.69
CA LEU A 32 -11.45 -47.73 36.43
C LEU A 32 -11.87 -46.27 36.67
N GLN A 33 -12.80 -46.03 37.59
CA GLN A 33 -13.23 -44.67 37.97
C GLN A 33 -12.08 -43.85 38.58
N SER A 34 -11.29 -44.46 39.47
CA SER A 34 -10.09 -43.84 40.04
C SER A 34 -9.05 -43.48 38.96
N ARG A 35 -8.86 -44.34 37.96
CA ARG A 35 -7.94 -44.10 36.84
C ARG A 35 -8.40 -42.98 35.90
N VAL A 36 -9.71 -42.91 35.61
CA VAL A 36 -10.29 -41.84 34.79
C VAL A 36 -10.24 -40.50 35.54
N GLN A 37 -10.52 -40.48 36.84
CA GLN A 37 -10.34 -39.28 37.68
C GLN A 37 -8.89 -38.80 37.70
N THR A 38 -7.92 -39.72 37.78
CA THR A 38 -6.49 -39.38 37.75
C THR A 38 -6.05 -38.78 36.41
N LEU A 39 -6.58 -39.31 35.29
CA LEU A 39 -6.28 -38.74 33.97
C LEU A 39 -6.96 -37.38 33.78
N LEU A 40 -8.21 -37.23 34.22
CA LEU A 40 -8.93 -35.95 34.17
C LEU A 40 -8.26 -34.89 35.05
N SER A 41 -7.80 -35.25 36.26
CA SER A 41 -7.05 -34.32 37.11
C SER A 41 -5.74 -33.88 36.44
N THR A 42 -5.03 -34.81 35.79
CA THR A 42 -3.81 -34.49 35.03
C THR A 42 -4.09 -33.54 33.86
N ILE A 43 -5.21 -33.73 33.14
CA ILE A 43 -5.61 -32.84 32.04
C ILE A 43 -6.00 -31.47 32.57
N VAL A 44 -6.73 -31.39 33.68
CA VAL A 44 -7.08 -30.11 34.32
C VAL A 44 -5.82 -29.38 34.81
N GLU A 45 -4.86 -30.08 35.42
CA GLU A 45 -3.56 -29.53 35.81
C GLU A 45 -2.77 -29.00 34.60
N LEU A 46 -2.79 -29.73 33.48
CA LEU A 46 -2.14 -29.28 32.25
C LEU A 46 -2.85 -28.06 31.64
N GLN A 47 -4.19 -28.01 31.67
CA GLN A 47 -4.95 -26.84 31.25
C GLN A 47 -4.68 -25.62 32.15
N GLU A 48 -4.53 -25.82 33.45
CA GLU A 48 -4.19 -24.74 34.37
C GLU A 48 -2.77 -24.22 34.12
N ARG A 49 -1.81 -25.12 33.84
CA ARG A 49 -0.45 -24.76 33.43
C ARG A 49 -0.36 -24.07 32.07
N THR A 50 -1.34 -24.19 31.17
CA THR A 50 -1.37 -23.35 29.96
C THR A 50 -1.56 -21.87 30.28
N LYS A 51 -2.11 -21.52 31.45
CA LYS A 51 -2.22 -20.13 31.91
C LYS A 51 -0.88 -19.54 32.37
N ASP A 52 0.11 -20.39 32.65
CA ASP A 52 1.48 -19.96 33.00
C ASP A 52 2.31 -19.56 31.76
N LEU A 53 1.81 -19.81 30.56
CA LEU A 53 2.40 -19.31 29.30
C LEU A 53 2.28 -17.78 29.27
N LYS A 54 3.42 -17.08 29.31
CA LYS A 54 3.44 -15.61 29.32
C LYS A 54 3.39 -15.05 27.90
N GLY A 55 2.43 -14.16 27.66
CA GLY A 55 2.30 -13.37 26.42
C GLY A 55 0.88 -13.24 25.89
N GLY A 56 -0.10 -12.89 26.76
CA GLY A 56 -1.54 -12.83 26.45
C GLY A 56 -1.95 -12.13 25.14
N PRO A 57 -3.22 -12.20 24.73
CA PRO A 57 -3.62 -11.75 23.39
C PRO A 57 -3.29 -10.27 23.12
N GLY A 58 -2.80 -9.99 21.90
CA GLY A 58 -2.48 -8.64 21.43
C GLY A 58 -0.99 -8.31 21.36
N ALA A 59 -0.66 -7.16 20.74
CA ALA A 59 0.71 -6.75 20.41
C ALA A 59 1.65 -6.59 21.62
N ARG A 60 1.15 -6.26 22.82
CA ARG A 60 1.97 -6.23 24.06
C ARG A 60 2.31 -7.63 24.59
N GLY A 61 1.51 -8.65 24.29
CA GLY A 61 1.81 -10.04 24.63
C GLY A 61 2.89 -10.65 23.73
N PHE A 62 2.98 -10.18 22.49
CA PHE A 62 4.00 -10.56 21.50
C PHE A 62 5.43 -10.27 21.99
N VAL A 63 5.68 -9.07 22.52
CA VAL A 63 7.00 -8.68 23.06
C VAL A 63 7.37 -9.50 24.28
N ARG A 64 6.41 -9.78 25.19
CA ARG A 64 6.64 -10.65 26.35
C ARG A 64 6.84 -12.11 25.96
N GLY A 65 6.15 -12.61 24.93
CA GLY A 65 6.32 -13.97 24.41
C GLY A 65 7.71 -14.22 23.81
N PHE A 66 8.30 -13.18 23.20
CA PHE A 66 9.67 -13.22 22.65
C PHE A 66 10.74 -13.33 23.75
N ILE A 67 10.55 -12.64 24.89
CA ILE A 67 11.49 -12.66 26.03
C ILE A 67 11.51 -14.02 26.75
N TYR A 68 10.41 -14.79 26.69
CA TYR A 68 10.26 -16.05 27.42
C TYR A 68 10.26 -17.30 26.51
N SER A 69 10.75 -17.22 25.26
CA SER A 69 10.69 -18.30 24.27
C SER A 69 11.25 -19.63 24.78
N SER A 70 12.41 -19.62 25.43
CA SER A 70 13.04 -20.83 26.01
C SER A 70 12.25 -21.42 27.18
N ARG A 71 11.59 -20.57 27.98
CA ARG A 71 10.76 -21.01 29.11
C ARG A 71 9.42 -21.58 28.62
N ASN A 72 8.80 -20.94 27.63
CA ASN A 72 7.57 -21.42 26.99
C ASN A 72 7.82 -22.75 26.26
N GLU A 73 8.97 -22.91 25.59
CA GLU A 73 9.40 -24.18 24.98
C GLU A 73 9.64 -25.28 26.02
N ALA A 74 10.30 -24.96 27.14
CA ALA A 74 10.50 -25.90 28.25
C ALA A 74 9.16 -26.33 28.89
N THR A 75 8.24 -25.39 29.09
CA THR A 75 6.89 -25.69 29.61
C THR A 75 6.11 -26.57 28.63
N LEU A 76 6.15 -26.28 27.33
CA LEU A 76 5.49 -27.09 26.30
C LEU A 76 6.10 -28.50 26.20
N SER A 77 7.42 -28.64 26.36
CA SER A 77 8.10 -29.94 26.37
C SER A 77 7.74 -30.78 27.62
N ASP A 78 7.74 -30.17 28.82
CA ASP A 78 7.31 -30.83 30.07
C ASP A 78 5.85 -31.29 29.98
N MET A 79 4.96 -30.44 29.44
CA MET A 79 3.55 -30.80 29.24
C MET A 79 3.40 -31.99 28.28
N LYS A 80 4.17 -32.01 27.19
CA LYS A 80 4.17 -33.11 26.21
C LYS A 80 4.66 -34.42 26.83
N GLU A 81 5.72 -34.38 27.64
CA GLU A 81 6.24 -35.56 28.33
C GLU A 81 5.28 -36.08 29.40
N ARG A 82 4.67 -35.19 30.20
CA ARG A 82 3.67 -35.56 31.20
C ARG A 82 2.43 -36.20 30.58
N LEU A 83 1.93 -35.65 29.48
CA LEU A 83 0.82 -36.24 28.74
C LEU A 83 1.19 -37.63 28.20
N ALA A 84 2.40 -37.77 27.62
CA ALA A 84 2.89 -39.05 27.11
C ALA A 84 3.05 -40.10 28.23
N SER A 85 3.52 -39.68 29.41
CA SER A 85 3.68 -40.53 30.59
C SER A 85 2.34 -40.97 31.17
N ALA A 86 1.38 -40.05 31.34
CA ALA A 86 0.04 -40.35 31.82
C ALA A 86 -0.68 -41.36 30.89
N ILE A 87 -0.55 -41.16 29.57
CA ILE A 87 -1.07 -42.09 28.56
C ILE A 87 -0.39 -43.48 28.68
N ARG A 88 0.91 -43.52 28.94
CA ARG A 88 1.67 -44.78 29.08
C ARG A 88 1.30 -45.55 30.34
N ILE A 89 1.14 -44.87 31.48
CA ILE A 89 0.71 -45.47 32.75
C ILE A 89 -0.73 -45.99 32.61
N PHE A 90 -1.60 -45.22 31.97
CA PHE A 90 -2.97 -45.65 31.70
C PHE A 90 -3.03 -46.91 30.80
N LYS A 91 -2.13 -47.02 29.81
CA LYS A 91 -1.99 -48.16 28.90
C LYS A 91 -1.47 -49.45 29.55
N LEU A 92 -0.58 -49.36 30.54
CA LEU A 92 0.07 -50.55 31.14
C LEU A 92 -0.87 -51.38 32.04
N GLN A 93 -2.04 -50.85 32.43
CA GLN A 93 -2.88 -51.45 33.48
C GLN A 93 -4.30 -51.88 33.04
N GLY A 94 -4.63 -52.05 31.75
CA GLY A 94 -5.98 -52.52 31.37
C GLY A 94 -6.07 -53.27 30.05
N GLN A 95 -6.72 -54.45 30.06
CA GLN A 95 -7.16 -55.15 28.85
C GLN A 95 -8.66 -54.90 28.60
N MET A 96 -8.94 -54.57 27.33
CA MET A 96 -10.23 -54.55 26.60
C MET A 96 -11.25 -53.45 26.96
N SER A 97 -11.84 -52.83 25.93
CA SER A 97 -12.69 -51.61 25.88
C SER A 97 -12.00 -50.23 25.96
N ILE A 98 -10.67 -50.16 26.17
CA ILE A 98 -9.92 -48.88 26.18
C ILE A 98 -9.54 -48.41 24.77
N GLU A 99 -9.44 -49.31 23.78
CA GLU A 99 -8.90 -48.98 22.46
C GLU A 99 -9.74 -47.96 21.69
N ASP A 100 -11.08 -47.99 21.81
CA ASP A 100 -11.96 -47.02 21.14
C ASP A 100 -11.93 -45.64 21.79
N VAL A 101 -11.94 -45.58 23.13
CA VAL A 101 -11.84 -44.31 23.88
C VAL A 101 -10.44 -43.70 23.73
N LEU A 102 -9.40 -44.54 23.77
CA LEU A 102 -8.02 -44.14 23.53
C LEU A 102 -7.81 -43.72 22.07
N GLY A 103 -8.48 -44.38 21.12
CA GLY A 103 -8.54 -43.98 19.72
C GLY A 103 -9.13 -42.58 19.57
N GLY A 104 -10.25 -42.31 20.25
CA GLY A 104 -10.87 -40.99 20.33
C GLY A 104 -9.94 -39.91 20.91
N VAL A 105 -9.35 -40.15 22.09
CA VAL A 105 -8.44 -39.19 22.74
C VAL A 105 -7.16 -38.95 21.92
N ILE A 106 -6.60 -39.98 21.29
CA ILE A 106 -5.45 -39.82 20.39
C ILE A 106 -5.85 -39.02 19.15
N GLN A 107 -7.05 -39.23 18.63
CA GLN A 107 -7.56 -38.47 17.49
C GLN A 107 -7.78 -37.00 17.86
N ASP A 108 -8.38 -36.72 19.02
CA ASP A 108 -8.59 -35.36 19.53
C ASP A 108 -7.26 -34.66 19.80
N ALA A 109 -6.30 -35.33 20.43
CA ALA A 109 -4.96 -34.78 20.66
C ALA A 109 -4.22 -34.50 19.34
N LYS A 110 -4.40 -35.35 18.31
CA LYS A 110 -3.88 -35.09 16.96
C LYS A 110 -4.53 -33.86 16.33
N GLN A 111 -5.85 -33.72 16.47
CA GLN A 111 -6.61 -32.56 15.96
C GLN A 111 -6.18 -31.26 16.65
N ILE A 112 -6.07 -31.26 17.98
CA ILE A 112 -5.61 -30.09 18.76
C ILE A 112 -4.20 -29.70 18.33
N ARG A 113 -3.28 -30.67 18.20
CA ARG A 113 -1.91 -30.39 17.76
C ARG A 113 -1.86 -29.85 16.32
N GLN A 114 -2.72 -30.33 15.43
CA GLN A 114 -2.84 -29.81 14.07
C GLN A 114 -3.40 -28.37 14.07
N ALA A 115 -4.41 -28.10 14.90
CA ALA A 115 -4.98 -26.76 15.05
C ALA A 115 -3.95 -25.76 15.60
N LEU A 116 -3.17 -26.14 16.62
CA LEU A 116 -2.11 -25.29 17.17
C LEU A 116 -1.02 -24.99 16.14
N ARG A 117 -0.55 -25.99 15.39
CA ARG A 117 0.41 -25.77 14.29
C ARG A 117 -0.14 -24.84 13.23
N LYS A 118 -1.41 -25.02 12.84
CA LYS A 118 -2.07 -24.17 11.86
C LYS A 118 -2.13 -22.72 12.32
N LEU A 119 -2.45 -22.47 13.60
CA LEU A 119 -2.47 -21.13 14.18
C LEU A 119 -1.07 -20.48 14.19
N GLU A 120 -0.04 -21.23 14.55
CA GLU A 120 1.34 -20.73 14.52
C GLU A 120 1.78 -20.38 13.09
N ASP A 121 1.48 -21.27 12.15
CA ASP A 121 1.73 -21.11 10.72
C ASP A 121 1.00 -19.88 10.13
N ASP A 122 -0.28 -19.68 10.49
CA ASP A 122 -1.06 -18.49 10.13
C ASP A 122 -0.45 -17.22 10.74
N ASN A 123 0.01 -17.27 11.99
CA ASN A 123 0.61 -16.12 12.66
C ASN A 123 1.92 -15.66 11.99
N ILE A 124 2.79 -16.61 11.62
CA ILE A 124 4.03 -16.31 10.90
C ILE A 124 3.74 -15.68 9.54
N LEU A 125 2.79 -16.27 8.81
CA LEU A 125 2.43 -15.76 7.49
C LEU A 125 1.88 -14.33 7.57
N ASN A 126 1.00 -14.06 8.55
CA ASN A 126 0.44 -12.74 8.78
C ASN A 126 1.46 -11.70 9.26
N SER A 127 2.61 -12.13 9.80
CA SER A 127 3.70 -11.25 10.26
C SER A 127 4.58 -10.74 9.11
N ILE A 128 4.42 -11.27 7.89
CA ILE A 128 5.14 -10.77 6.71
C ILE A 128 4.52 -9.43 6.27
N LEU A 129 5.34 -8.39 6.16
CA LEU A 129 4.94 -7.10 5.61
C LEU A 129 4.47 -7.28 4.15
N ARG A 130 3.30 -6.74 3.82
CA ARG A 130 2.68 -6.87 2.50
C ARG A 130 1.92 -5.62 2.11
N ALA A 131 1.88 -5.34 0.82
CA ALA A 131 1.02 -4.33 0.25
C ALA A 131 -0.34 -4.94 -0.16
N PRO A 132 -1.46 -4.21 -0.07
CA PRO A 132 -2.76 -4.66 -0.58
C PRO A 132 -2.81 -4.57 -2.12
N ALA A 133 -1.87 -5.22 -2.81
CA ALA A 133 -1.64 -5.10 -4.26
C ALA A 133 -2.28 -6.23 -5.09
N GLY A 134 -2.97 -7.17 -4.45
CA GLY A 134 -3.62 -8.28 -5.16
C GLY A 134 -4.80 -7.81 -6.01
N TYR A 135 -5.16 -8.55 -7.06
CA TYR A 135 -6.18 -8.12 -8.02
C TYR A 135 -7.55 -7.79 -7.39
N ARG A 136 -7.91 -8.44 -6.27
CA ARG A 136 -9.14 -8.18 -5.51
C ARG A 136 -9.10 -6.91 -4.66
N SER A 137 -7.92 -6.32 -4.48
CA SER A 137 -7.69 -5.11 -3.70
C SER A 137 -7.56 -3.86 -4.58
N VAL A 138 -7.51 -4.04 -5.91
CA VAL A 138 -7.35 -2.95 -6.87
C VAL A 138 -8.64 -2.14 -6.98
N ASP A 139 -8.50 -0.84 -7.25
CA ASP A 139 -9.61 0.07 -7.50
C ASP A 139 -10.55 -0.48 -8.60
N GLU A 140 -11.86 -0.28 -8.42
CA GLU A 140 -12.92 -0.68 -9.36
C GLU A 140 -12.66 -0.16 -10.79
N LEU A 141 -11.89 0.92 -10.90
CA LEU A 141 -11.49 1.52 -12.17
C LEU A 141 -10.64 0.60 -13.06
N LYS A 142 -9.77 -0.23 -12.47
CA LYS A 142 -8.94 -1.18 -13.21
C LYS A 142 -9.66 -2.54 -13.43
N SER A 143 -10.82 -2.76 -12.80
CA SER A 143 -11.56 -4.04 -12.89
C SER A 143 -12.66 -4.06 -13.95
N GLU A 144 -13.07 -2.90 -14.47
CA GLU A 144 -14.03 -2.82 -15.58
C GLU A 144 -13.47 -3.47 -16.86
N PHE A 145 -14.17 -4.50 -17.33
CA PHE A 145 -13.91 -5.20 -18.58
C PHE A 145 -15.25 -5.52 -19.27
N LEU A 146 -15.35 -5.30 -20.57
CA LEU A 146 -16.54 -5.65 -21.34
C LEU A 146 -16.39 -7.06 -21.92
N ASP A 147 -17.23 -7.98 -21.47
CA ASP A 147 -17.28 -9.33 -22.01
C ASP A 147 -17.50 -9.33 -23.53
N GLY A 148 -16.76 -10.19 -24.23
CA GLY A 148 -16.79 -10.25 -25.69
C GLY A 148 -15.85 -9.27 -26.40
N THR A 149 -15.10 -8.44 -25.67
CA THR A 149 -13.95 -7.71 -26.23
C THR A 149 -12.66 -8.52 -26.06
N ARG A 150 -11.63 -8.24 -26.87
CA ARG A 150 -10.28 -8.84 -26.79
C ARG A 150 -10.26 -10.37 -26.81
N GLN A 151 -11.21 -10.99 -27.50
CA GLN A 151 -11.40 -12.45 -27.47
C GLN A 151 -10.14 -13.20 -27.92
N GLU A 152 -9.54 -12.81 -29.05
CA GLU A 152 -8.33 -13.44 -29.58
C GLU A 152 -7.16 -13.39 -28.60
N LEU A 153 -6.97 -12.26 -27.91
CA LEU A 153 -5.94 -12.11 -26.88
C LEU A 153 -6.20 -13.04 -25.69
N PHE A 154 -7.46 -13.20 -25.27
CA PHE A 154 -7.77 -14.11 -24.17
C PHE A 154 -7.69 -15.58 -24.54
N ASP A 155 -7.98 -15.93 -25.79
CA ASP A 155 -7.76 -17.28 -26.31
C ASP A 155 -6.25 -17.60 -26.28
N GLU A 156 -5.43 -16.64 -26.71
CA GLU A 156 -3.97 -16.71 -26.61
C GLU A 156 -3.48 -16.87 -25.17
N LEU A 157 -3.94 -16.01 -24.25
CA LEU A 157 -3.58 -16.06 -22.83
C LEU A 157 -4.03 -17.36 -22.15
N THR A 158 -5.14 -17.94 -22.60
CA THR A 158 -5.62 -19.23 -22.12
C THR A 158 -4.65 -20.35 -22.54
N LEU A 159 -4.21 -20.36 -23.80
CA LEU A 159 -3.20 -21.31 -24.27
C LEU A 159 -1.85 -21.11 -23.57
N TRP A 160 -1.43 -19.86 -23.39
CA TRP A 160 -0.19 -19.51 -22.69
C TRP A 160 -0.20 -19.93 -21.22
N SER A 161 -1.27 -19.65 -20.48
CA SER A 161 -1.38 -20.04 -19.07
C SER A 161 -1.39 -21.56 -18.87
N ALA A 162 -1.90 -22.31 -19.86
CA ALA A 162 -1.84 -23.78 -19.90
C ALA A 162 -0.47 -24.33 -20.36
N GLY A 163 0.41 -23.48 -20.89
CA GLY A 163 1.74 -23.84 -21.36
C GLY A 163 1.84 -24.40 -22.75
N ASN A 164 0.89 -24.04 -23.60
CA ASN A 164 0.80 -24.49 -24.98
C ASN A 164 0.98 -23.33 -25.97
N PHE A 165 1.62 -22.23 -25.55
CA PHE A 165 1.80 -21.05 -26.38
C PHE A 165 3.17 -20.37 -26.18
N PRO A 166 3.82 -19.91 -27.27
CA PRO A 166 3.57 -20.31 -28.66
C PRO A 166 3.61 -21.84 -28.84
N PRO A 167 2.87 -22.43 -29.80
CA PRO A 167 2.74 -23.88 -29.91
C PRO A 167 4.06 -24.64 -30.09
N GLU A 168 5.01 -24.06 -30.83
CA GLU A 168 6.31 -24.68 -31.14
C GLU A 168 7.39 -24.40 -30.09
N ASP A 169 7.25 -23.30 -29.35
CA ASP A 169 8.27 -22.81 -28.42
C ASP A 169 7.59 -22.18 -27.20
N PRO A 170 6.96 -22.99 -26.31
CA PRO A 170 6.17 -22.46 -25.21
C PRO A 170 7.00 -21.60 -24.26
N LYS A 171 6.52 -20.38 -24.02
CA LYS A 171 7.19 -19.42 -23.13
C LYS A 171 6.58 -19.45 -21.73
N SER A 172 7.42 -19.33 -20.70
CA SER A 172 6.96 -19.23 -19.30
C SER A 172 6.79 -17.78 -18.84
N PHE A 173 7.23 -16.82 -19.65
CA PHE A 173 7.07 -15.39 -19.37
C PHE A 173 6.28 -14.73 -20.51
N TYR A 174 5.25 -13.96 -20.17
CA TYR A 174 4.45 -13.21 -21.12
C TYR A 174 4.52 -11.74 -20.77
N PHE A 175 4.96 -10.92 -21.71
CA PHE A 175 5.08 -9.47 -21.55
C PHE A 175 4.11 -8.77 -22.49
N LEU A 176 3.06 -8.17 -21.93
CA LEU A 176 2.09 -7.36 -22.64
C LEU A 176 2.52 -5.89 -22.60
N SER A 177 3.06 -5.38 -23.71
CA SER A 177 3.41 -3.97 -23.84
C SER A 177 2.24 -3.18 -24.40
N GLY A 178 2.10 -1.92 -23.98
CA GLY A 178 1.14 -1.03 -24.59
C GLY A 178 1.17 0.39 -24.07
N GLY A 179 0.75 1.31 -24.91
CA GLY A 179 0.60 2.72 -24.63
C GLY A 179 -0.44 2.97 -23.54
N ALA A 180 -0.48 4.21 -23.09
CA ALA A 180 -1.38 4.61 -22.04
C ALA A 180 -2.84 4.50 -22.52
N GLY A 181 -3.72 3.96 -21.67
CA GLY A 181 -5.15 3.89 -22.00
C GLY A 181 -5.59 2.77 -22.96
N LEU A 182 -4.70 1.85 -23.35
CA LEU A 182 -5.03 0.70 -24.21
C LEU A 182 -5.65 -0.51 -23.47
N GLY A 183 -5.88 -0.41 -22.16
CA GLY A 183 -6.58 -1.43 -21.36
C GLY A 183 -5.72 -2.52 -20.72
N LYS A 184 -4.39 -2.31 -20.60
CA LYS A 184 -3.44 -3.25 -19.96
C LYS A 184 -3.93 -3.75 -18.59
N SER A 185 -4.26 -2.84 -17.68
CA SER A 185 -4.72 -3.18 -16.34
C SER A 185 -6.04 -3.96 -16.34
N SER A 186 -6.98 -3.59 -17.22
CA SER A 186 -8.24 -4.34 -17.39
C SER A 186 -7.98 -5.77 -17.87
N ILE A 187 -7.03 -5.96 -18.81
CA ILE A 187 -6.64 -7.29 -19.30
C ILE A 187 -5.99 -8.10 -18.18
N ALA A 188 -5.05 -7.51 -17.42
CA ALA A 188 -4.38 -8.18 -16.31
C ALA A 188 -5.36 -8.57 -15.19
N HIS A 189 -6.31 -7.69 -14.87
CA HIS A 189 -7.35 -7.97 -13.89
C HIS A 189 -8.30 -9.08 -14.35
N GLU A 190 -8.78 -9.02 -15.60
CA GLU A 190 -9.66 -10.05 -16.16
C GLU A 190 -8.93 -11.40 -16.28
N LEU A 191 -7.64 -11.41 -16.62
CA LEU A 191 -6.82 -12.61 -16.60
C LEU A 191 -6.77 -13.22 -15.19
N CYS A 192 -6.51 -12.41 -14.15
CA CYS A 192 -6.57 -12.88 -12.76
C CYS A 192 -7.93 -13.51 -12.44
N ARG A 193 -9.02 -12.82 -12.78
CA ARG A 193 -10.39 -13.28 -12.52
C ARG A 193 -10.63 -14.64 -13.18
N ARG A 194 -10.32 -14.80 -14.47
CA ARG A 194 -10.50 -16.08 -15.19
C ARG A 194 -9.68 -17.22 -14.60
N LEU A 195 -8.43 -16.95 -14.21
CA LEU A 195 -7.54 -17.94 -13.60
C LEU A 195 -8.01 -18.38 -12.21
N ASP A 196 -8.59 -17.46 -11.43
CA ASP A 196 -9.06 -17.72 -10.06
C ASP A 196 -10.45 -18.38 -10.02
N THR A 197 -11.36 -18.01 -10.93
CA THR A 197 -12.71 -18.60 -11.00
C THR A 197 -12.82 -19.87 -11.83
N SER A 198 -11.71 -20.33 -12.43
CA SER A 198 -11.70 -21.56 -13.23
C SER A 198 -11.96 -22.81 -12.38
N VAL A 199 -12.41 -23.90 -13.01
CA VAL A 199 -12.65 -25.20 -12.33
C VAL A 199 -11.40 -25.70 -11.60
N LYS A 200 -10.22 -25.38 -12.13
CA LYS A 200 -8.92 -25.68 -11.52
C LYS A 200 -8.13 -24.38 -11.38
N PRO A 201 -8.32 -23.62 -10.29
CA PRO A 201 -7.65 -22.34 -10.11
C PRO A 201 -6.14 -22.49 -10.27
N SER A 202 -5.58 -21.63 -11.11
CA SER A 202 -4.15 -21.59 -11.46
C SER A 202 -3.52 -20.23 -11.17
N LEU A 203 -4.29 -19.26 -10.66
CA LEU A 203 -3.73 -18.01 -10.15
C LEU A 203 -2.91 -18.30 -8.89
N GLY A 204 -1.62 -17.98 -8.94
CA GLY A 204 -0.71 -18.07 -7.81
C GLY A 204 -0.70 -16.78 -7.00
N ALA A 205 -0.35 -15.68 -7.64
CA ALA A 205 -0.30 -14.37 -6.99
C ALA A 205 -0.49 -13.26 -8.02
N SER A 206 -0.82 -12.08 -7.52
CA SER A 206 -0.99 -10.89 -8.35
C SER A 206 -0.42 -9.65 -7.65
N PHE A 207 0.16 -8.73 -8.42
CA PHE A 207 0.64 -7.45 -7.91
C PHE A 207 0.35 -6.34 -8.93
N PHE A 208 -0.48 -5.38 -8.55
CA PHE A 208 -0.83 -4.23 -9.37
C PHE A 208 -0.11 -3.01 -8.82
N PHE A 209 0.88 -2.53 -9.57
CA PHE A 209 1.52 -1.26 -9.24
C PHE A 209 0.54 -0.10 -9.48
N VAL A 210 0.59 0.87 -8.58
CA VAL A 210 -0.23 2.08 -8.67
C VAL A 210 0.61 3.28 -8.27
N ARG A 211 0.90 4.15 -9.23
CA ARG A 211 1.70 5.37 -9.00
C ARG A 211 1.03 6.27 -7.95
N GLY A 212 1.80 6.78 -7.00
CA GLY A 212 1.33 7.67 -5.92
C GLY A 212 0.62 6.98 -4.75
N ARG A 213 0.44 5.65 -4.77
CA ARG A 213 -0.22 4.89 -3.69
C ARG A 213 0.79 4.18 -2.76
N GLY A 214 1.79 4.92 -2.27
CA GLY A 214 2.74 4.46 -1.24
C GLY A 214 3.42 3.12 -1.54
N ASP A 215 3.14 2.08 -0.74
CA ASP A 215 3.74 0.75 -0.94
C ASP A 215 3.35 0.08 -2.27
N LEU A 216 2.29 0.55 -2.96
CA LEU A 216 1.87 0.03 -4.28
C LEU A 216 2.69 0.59 -5.45
N GLU A 217 3.45 1.67 -5.26
CA GLU A 217 4.43 2.14 -6.24
C GLU A 217 5.85 1.65 -5.94
N SER A 218 6.05 0.90 -4.85
CA SER A 218 7.37 0.49 -4.38
C SER A 218 7.63 -1.00 -4.58
N THR A 219 8.88 -1.32 -4.93
CA THR A 219 9.42 -2.68 -4.99
C THR A 219 9.65 -3.30 -3.61
N ARG A 220 9.66 -2.50 -2.53
CA ARG A 220 10.01 -2.92 -1.16
C ARG A 220 9.21 -4.12 -0.68
N LEU A 221 7.88 -4.10 -0.88
CA LEU A 221 6.96 -5.16 -0.42
C LEU A 221 6.54 -6.12 -1.53
N PHE A 222 7.14 -6.02 -2.72
CA PHE A 222 6.73 -6.77 -3.89
C PHE A 222 6.82 -8.29 -3.66
N PHE A 223 8.03 -8.80 -3.38
CA PHE A 223 8.25 -10.24 -3.22
C PHE A 223 7.60 -10.84 -1.98
N SER A 224 7.54 -10.09 -0.88
CA SER A 224 6.88 -10.53 0.34
C SER A 224 5.36 -10.66 0.15
N SER A 225 4.75 -9.74 -0.61
CA SER A 225 3.33 -9.80 -0.99
C SER A 225 3.02 -11.00 -1.88
N LEU A 226 3.90 -11.30 -2.86
CA LEU A 226 3.76 -12.48 -3.72
C LEU A 226 3.88 -13.78 -2.91
N ALA A 227 4.89 -13.90 -2.04
CA ALA A 227 5.09 -15.06 -1.20
C ALA A 227 3.88 -15.32 -0.28
N HIS A 228 3.34 -14.26 0.33
CA HIS A 228 2.13 -14.36 1.14
C HIS A 228 0.94 -14.89 0.34
N GLN A 229 0.68 -14.33 -0.85
CA GLN A 229 -0.40 -14.79 -1.73
C GLN A 229 -0.21 -16.24 -2.17
N LEU A 230 1.01 -16.65 -2.53
CA LEU A 230 1.33 -18.02 -2.93
C LEU A 230 1.10 -19.03 -1.79
N ALA A 231 1.39 -18.65 -0.54
CA ALA A 231 1.12 -19.52 0.62
C ALA A 231 -0.39 -19.72 0.88
N LEU A 232 -1.24 -18.84 0.35
CA LEU A 232 -2.70 -18.97 0.45
C LEU A 232 -3.28 -19.72 -0.76
N SER A 233 -2.82 -19.40 -1.97
CA SER A 233 -3.36 -19.96 -3.21
C SER A 233 -2.80 -21.33 -3.57
N GLN A 234 -1.57 -21.65 -3.13
CA GLN A 234 -0.87 -22.90 -3.43
C GLN A 234 -0.59 -23.69 -2.14
N PRO A 235 -1.50 -24.59 -1.70
CA PRO A 235 -1.35 -25.35 -0.46
C PRO A 235 -0.05 -26.16 -0.36
N THR A 236 0.51 -26.60 -1.49
CA THR A 236 1.77 -27.35 -1.54
C THR A 236 2.99 -26.48 -1.28
N LEU A 237 2.93 -25.18 -1.55
CA LEU A 237 4.00 -24.22 -1.28
C LEU A 237 3.97 -23.70 0.16
N ARG A 238 2.78 -23.68 0.76
CA ARG A 238 2.54 -23.08 2.07
C ARG A 238 3.56 -23.48 3.15
N PRO A 239 3.88 -24.77 3.39
CA PRO A 239 4.83 -25.15 4.43
C PRO A 239 6.25 -24.61 4.17
N HIS A 240 6.67 -24.61 2.90
CA HIS A 240 7.99 -24.11 2.48
C HIS A 240 8.10 -22.61 2.65
N ILE A 241 7.06 -21.87 2.25
CA ILE A 241 7.00 -20.41 2.41
C ILE A 241 6.99 -20.02 3.89
N ILE A 242 6.24 -20.73 4.74
CA ILE A 242 6.23 -20.45 6.19
C ILE A 242 7.60 -20.70 6.82
N SER A 243 8.27 -21.80 6.44
CA SER A 243 9.62 -22.08 6.91
C SER A 243 10.61 -20.97 6.50
N ALA A 244 10.54 -20.51 5.24
CA ALA A 244 11.35 -19.40 4.77
C ALA A 244 11.00 -18.08 5.48
N ALA A 245 9.72 -17.80 5.68
CA ALA A 245 9.26 -16.60 6.38
C ALA A 245 9.78 -16.54 7.82
N ARG A 246 9.78 -17.66 8.56
CA ARG A 246 10.40 -17.75 9.90
C ARG A 246 11.86 -17.29 9.84
N GLN A 247 12.63 -17.81 8.89
CA GLN A 247 14.06 -17.48 8.75
C GLN A 247 14.28 -16.03 8.31
N HIS A 248 13.47 -15.55 7.39
CA HIS A 248 13.52 -14.17 6.89
C HIS A 248 13.24 -13.16 8.01
N LEU A 249 12.16 -13.37 8.78
CA LEU A 249 11.80 -12.51 9.92
C LEU A 249 12.89 -12.49 11.01
N ASN A 250 13.58 -13.62 11.24
CA ASN A 250 14.70 -13.69 12.18
C ASN A 250 15.91 -12.85 11.75
N ARG A 251 16.06 -12.53 10.46
CA ARG A 251 17.16 -11.70 9.92
C ARG A 251 16.82 -10.21 9.90
N GLY A 252 15.57 -9.84 10.19
CA GLY A 252 15.07 -8.46 10.11
C GLY A 252 14.11 -8.25 8.93
N ASP A 253 13.28 -7.21 9.04
CA ASP A 253 12.20 -6.87 8.11
C ASP A 253 12.62 -5.96 6.94
N ARG A 254 13.79 -5.33 7.04
CA ARG A 254 14.36 -4.43 6.01
C ARG A 254 15.54 -5.09 5.31
N GLN A 255 15.25 -5.96 4.35
CA GLN A 255 16.26 -6.61 3.52
C GLN A 255 16.24 -6.10 2.09
N GLN A 256 17.38 -6.15 1.41
CA GLN A 256 17.47 -5.79 -0.01
C GLN A 256 16.64 -6.76 -0.86
N MET A 257 16.09 -6.25 -1.96
CA MET A 257 15.17 -6.95 -2.86
C MET A 257 15.64 -8.38 -3.23
N LYS A 258 16.93 -8.51 -3.59
CA LYS A 258 17.53 -9.79 -4.00
C LYS A 258 17.47 -10.86 -2.91
N TYR A 259 17.68 -10.50 -1.63
CA TYR A 259 17.61 -11.46 -0.53
C TYR A 259 16.17 -11.86 -0.24
N THR A 260 15.24 -10.90 -0.25
CA THR A 260 13.81 -11.18 -0.11
C THR A 260 13.30 -12.10 -1.22
N PHE A 261 13.74 -11.89 -2.47
CA PHE A 261 13.43 -12.77 -3.60
C PHE A 261 13.96 -14.19 -3.38
N GLU A 262 15.23 -14.34 -2.99
CA GLU A 262 15.85 -15.65 -2.82
C GLU A 262 15.20 -16.43 -1.68
N ASP A 263 15.04 -15.79 -0.52
CA ASP A 263 14.50 -16.40 0.70
C ASP A 263 13.00 -16.70 0.57
N LEU A 264 12.16 -15.73 0.18
CA LEU A 264 10.70 -15.88 0.25
C LEU A 264 10.07 -16.45 -1.03
N LEU A 265 10.77 -16.38 -2.16
CA LEU A 265 10.24 -16.84 -3.45
C LEU A 265 11.08 -18.02 -3.98
N ARG A 266 12.31 -17.78 -4.41
CA ARG A 266 13.08 -18.77 -5.19
C ARG A 266 13.26 -20.10 -4.44
N GLN A 267 13.75 -20.06 -3.19
CA GLN A 267 14.01 -21.28 -2.41
C GLN A 267 12.73 -22.08 -2.07
N PRO A 268 11.63 -21.45 -1.59
CA PRO A 268 10.38 -22.16 -1.35
C PRO A 268 9.79 -22.81 -2.61
N LEU A 269 9.80 -22.11 -3.74
CA LEU A 269 9.27 -22.65 -4.98
C LEU A 269 10.12 -23.80 -5.54
N ALA A 270 11.45 -23.72 -5.41
CA ALA A 270 12.36 -24.80 -5.81
C ALA A 270 12.17 -26.07 -4.97
N SER A 271 11.68 -25.93 -3.74
CA SER A 271 11.39 -27.05 -2.83
C SER A 271 10.06 -27.76 -3.14
N ASN A 272 9.26 -27.25 -4.08
CA ASN A 272 7.96 -27.82 -4.43
C ASN A 272 8.09 -29.10 -5.26
N ILE A 273 7.72 -30.23 -4.67
CA ILE A 273 7.78 -31.53 -5.34
C ILE A 273 6.68 -31.69 -6.40
N THR A 274 5.52 -31.06 -6.20
CA THR A 274 4.35 -31.25 -7.08
C THR A 274 4.50 -30.60 -8.45
N LYS A 275 5.33 -29.53 -8.54
CA LYS A 275 5.60 -28.77 -9.77
C LYS A 275 4.34 -28.41 -10.56
N LYS A 276 3.20 -28.24 -9.87
CA LYS A 276 1.93 -27.87 -10.49
C LYS A 276 2.05 -26.44 -11.07
N PRO A 277 1.67 -26.22 -12.33
CA PRO A 277 1.75 -24.89 -12.90
C PRO A 277 0.81 -23.89 -12.23
N PHE A 278 1.29 -22.66 -12.08
CA PHE A 278 0.49 -21.51 -11.66
C PHE A 278 1.05 -20.23 -12.29
N VAL A 279 0.22 -19.18 -12.28
CA VAL A 279 0.52 -17.89 -12.90
C VAL A 279 0.70 -16.82 -11.83
N ILE A 280 1.75 -16.03 -11.97
CA ILE A 280 1.94 -14.76 -11.26
C ILE A 280 1.62 -13.64 -12.25
N VAL A 281 0.72 -12.72 -11.88
CA VAL A 281 0.29 -11.61 -12.72
C VAL A 281 0.79 -10.29 -12.14
N ILE A 282 1.47 -9.49 -12.95
CA ILE A 282 2.03 -8.20 -12.55
C ILE A 282 1.51 -7.14 -13.51
N ASP A 283 0.86 -6.10 -12.98
CA ASP A 283 0.35 -4.97 -13.77
C ASP A 283 1.07 -3.68 -13.40
N GLY A 284 1.25 -2.80 -14.39
CA GLY A 284 1.74 -1.44 -14.19
C GLY A 284 3.22 -1.38 -13.80
N LEU A 285 4.08 -2.25 -14.31
CA LEU A 285 5.51 -2.23 -13.92
C LEU A 285 6.17 -0.85 -14.17
N ASP A 286 5.70 -0.08 -15.15
CA ASP A 286 6.09 1.31 -15.44
C ASP A 286 5.62 2.33 -14.37
N GLU A 287 4.65 1.97 -13.54
CA GLU A 287 4.15 2.78 -12.42
C GLU A 287 5.01 2.63 -11.15
N CYS A 288 6.04 1.80 -11.19
CA CYS A 288 7.01 1.66 -10.11
C CYS A 288 7.86 2.94 -9.95
N LYS A 289 7.91 3.47 -8.72
CA LYS A 289 8.67 4.67 -8.36
C LYS A 289 10.18 4.45 -8.51
N GLU A 290 10.70 3.32 -8.07
CA GLU A 290 12.13 3.00 -8.14
C GLU A 290 12.52 2.49 -9.53
N ARG A 291 12.47 3.36 -10.54
CA ARG A 291 12.77 3.03 -11.96
C ARG A 291 14.11 2.31 -12.14
N ASP A 292 15.11 2.64 -11.33
CA ASP A 292 16.44 2.02 -11.39
C ASP A 292 16.46 0.57 -10.87
N LEU A 293 15.50 0.18 -10.03
CA LEU A 293 15.37 -1.18 -9.49
C LEU A 293 14.49 -2.09 -10.36
N VAL A 294 13.63 -1.52 -11.22
CA VAL A 294 12.76 -2.28 -12.14
C VAL A 294 13.56 -3.26 -13.02
N PRO A 295 14.72 -2.90 -13.61
CA PRO A 295 15.52 -3.84 -14.37
C PRO A 295 16.05 -5.02 -13.54
N GLU A 296 16.40 -4.80 -12.27
CA GLU A 296 16.81 -5.88 -11.37
C GLU A 296 15.63 -6.80 -11.04
N LEU A 297 14.48 -6.23 -10.67
CA LEU A 297 13.26 -6.98 -10.40
C LEU A 297 12.88 -7.89 -11.57
N LEU A 298 12.90 -7.36 -12.79
CA LEU A 298 12.58 -8.13 -14.00
C LEU A 298 13.59 -9.26 -14.24
N ARG A 299 14.89 -9.02 -14.05
CA ARG A 299 15.92 -10.07 -14.14
C ARG A 299 15.73 -11.17 -13.10
N LEU A 300 15.32 -10.83 -11.88
CA LEU A 300 15.01 -11.82 -10.84
C LEU A 300 13.82 -12.71 -11.25
N LEU A 301 12.74 -12.12 -11.76
CA LEU A 301 11.60 -12.89 -12.27
C LEU A 301 11.96 -13.78 -13.47
N LEU A 302 12.76 -13.26 -14.40
CA LEU A 302 13.27 -14.06 -15.54
C LEU A 302 14.14 -15.22 -15.06
N SER A 303 15.00 -15.00 -14.06
CA SER A 303 15.81 -16.06 -13.46
C SER A 303 14.95 -17.14 -12.79
N LEU A 304 13.81 -16.76 -12.22
CA LEU A 304 12.87 -17.68 -11.58
C LEU A 304 12.27 -18.65 -12.61
N VAL A 305 11.69 -18.12 -13.70
CA VAL A 305 11.00 -18.94 -14.71
C VAL A 305 11.96 -19.82 -15.51
N ARG A 306 13.21 -19.39 -15.71
CA ARG A 306 14.26 -20.22 -16.35
C ARG A 306 14.61 -21.46 -15.52
N VAL A 307 14.59 -21.34 -14.19
CA VAL A 307 14.91 -22.46 -13.28
C VAL A 307 13.67 -23.30 -12.96
N LEU A 308 12.49 -22.67 -12.92
CA LEU A 308 11.23 -23.28 -12.51
C LEU A 308 10.18 -23.12 -13.62
N PRO A 309 10.21 -23.94 -14.68
CA PRO A 309 9.37 -23.74 -15.87
C PRO A 309 7.86 -23.92 -15.63
N TRP A 310 7.46 -24.51 -14.50
CA TRP A 310 6.06 -24.58 -14.06
C TRP A 310 5.55 -23.26 -13.47
N VAL A 311 6.44 -22.32 -13.16
CA VAL A 311 6.06 -20.96 -12.75
C VAL A 311 5.89 -20.13 -14.02
N ARG A 312 4.71 -19.56 -14.19
CA ARG A 312 4.41 -18.65 -15.31
C ARG A 312 4.29 -17.23 -14.78
N VAL A 313 4.84 -16.27 -15.50
CA VAL A 313 4.80 -14.85 -15.11
C VAL A 313 4.23 -14.04 -16.26
N PHE A 314 3.13 -13.35 -15.99
CA PHE A 314 2.54 -12.36 -16.88
C PHE A 314 2.90 -10.97 -16.35
N VAL A 315 3.40 -10.10 -17.22
CA VAL A 315 3.66 -8.69 -16.92
C VAL A 315 2.96 -7.82 -17.95
N ALA A 316 2.22 -6.82 -17.48
CA ALA A 316 1.72 -5.73 -18.32
C ALA A 316 2.40 -4.42 -17.95
N SER A 317 2.91 -3.69 -18.95
CA SER A 317 3.66 -2.45 -18.73
C SER A 317 3.70 -1.55 -19.97
N ARG A 318 3.97 -0.25 -19.81
CA ARG A 318 4.41 0.60 -20.93
C ARG A 318 5.81 0.19 -21.41
N PRO A 319 6.14 0.38 -22.70
CA PRO A 319 7.47 0.06 -23.26
C PRO A 319 8.51 1.13 -22.87
N GLU A 320 8.72 1.37 -21.58
CA GLU A 320 9.75 2.31 -21.12
C GLU A 320 11.17 1.79 -21.44
N PRO A 321 12.13 2.66 -21.81
CA PRO A 321 13.46 2.23 -22.26
C PRO A 321 14.20 1.31 -21.27
N HIS A 322 14.09 1.59 -19.97
CA HIS A 322 14.74 0.81 -18.93
C HIS A 322 14.19 -0.61 -18.83
N ILE A 323 12.89 -0.81 -19.11
CA ILE A 323 12.25 -2.14 -19.17
C ILE A 323 12.64 -2.86 -20.45
N GLN A 324 12.52 -2.18 -21.58
CA GLN A 324 12.86 -2.73 -22.90
C GLN A 324 14.31 -3.22 -22.96
N SER A 325 15.24 -2.50 -22.32
CA SER A 325 16.65 -2.88 -22.26
C SER A 325 16.91 -4.28 -21.69
N VAL A 326 16.03 -4.77 -20.80
CA VAL A 326 16.13 -6.11 -20.21
C VAL A 326 15.53 -7.17 -21.13
N LEU A 327 14.54 -6.80 -21.94
CA LEU A 327 13.77 -7.74 -22.76
C LEU A 327 14.44 -8.10 -24.09
N THR A 328 15.37 -7.28 -24.59
CA THR A 328 16.03 -7.45 -25.90
C THR A 328 16.62 -8.86 -26.10
N ASP A 329 17.28 -9.42 -25.08
CA ASP A 329 17.98 -10.71 -25.18
C ASP A 329 17.26 -11.83 -24.40
N THR A 330 15.92 -11.83 -24.43
CA THR A 330 15.09 -12.77 -23.64
C THR A 330 14.09 -13.57 -24.46
N ALA A 331 14.24 -13.58 -25.78
CA ALA A 331 13.38 -14.34 -26.69
C ALA A 331 13.37 -15.86 -26.41
N ASP A 332 14.37 -16.38 -25.69
CA ASP A 332 14.43 -17.76 -25.21
C ASP A 332 13.30 -18.09 -24.22
N VAL A 333 12.83 -17.11 -23.43
CA VAL A 333 11.89 -17.36 -22.31
C VAL A 333 10.68 -16.43 -22.30
N VAL A 334 10.74 -15.29 -22.99
CA VAL A 334 9.69 -14.26 -23.03
C VAL A 334 8.95 -14.30 -24.36
N TYR A 335 7.63 -14.35 -24.29
CA TYR A 335 6.76 -13.95 -25.39
C TYR A 335 6.34 -12.49 -25.18
N GLN A 336 6.61 -11.63 -26.18
CA GLN A 336 6.24 -10.22 -26.14
C GLN A 336 5.04 -9.97 -27.05
N ARG A 337 3.99 -9.35 -26.51
CA ARG A 337 2.81 -8.92 -27.26
C ARG A 337 2.64 -7.42 -27.12
N SER A 338 2.68 -6.71 -28.24
CA SER A 338 2.42 -5.28 -28.30
C SER A 338 0.94 -5.02 -28.56
N LEU A 339 0.35 -4.16 -27.74
CA LEU A 339 -1.03 -3.76 -27.93
C LEU A 339 -1.19 -2.81 -29.13
N GLU A 340 -0.14 -2.09 -29.50
CA GLU A 340 -0.14 -1.20 -30.66
C GLU A 340 -0.33 -1.96 -31.98
N ASP A 341 0.21 -3.17 -32.06
CA ASP A 341 0.21 -4.00 -33.27
C ASP A 341 -1.20 -4.46 -33.68
N THR A 342 -2.16 -4.28 -32.78
CA THR A 342 -3.53 -4.81 -32.87
C THR A 342 -4.60 -3.70 -32.83
N LEU A 343 -4.18 -2.43 -32.87
CA LEU A 343 -5.09 -1.28 -32.84
C LEU A 343 -6.13 -1.29 -33.98
N VAL A 344 -5.77 -1.79 -35.15
CA VAL A 344 -6.66 -1.91 -36.32
C VAL A 344 -7.75 -2.96 -36.06
N GLU A 345 -7.37 -4.10 -35.48
CA GLU A 345 -8.28 -5.21 -35.12
C GLU A 345 -9.24 -4.81 -33.99
N TRP A 346 -8.91 -3.78 -33.19
CA TRP A 346 -9.71 -3.35 -32.03
C TRP A 346 -10.64 -2.17 -32.24
N GLY A 347 -10.68 -1.60 -33.44
CA GLY A 347 -11.74 -0.65 -33.81
C GLY A 347 -13.13 -1.25 -33.54
N ASP A 348 -13.28 -2.55 -33.77
CA ASP A 348 -14.51 -3.29 -33.53
C ASP A 348 -14.85 -3.45 -32.04
N ASP A 349 -13.85 -3.66 -31.18
CA ASP A 349 -14.06 -3.80 -29.73
C ASP A 349 -14.48 -2.47 -29.07
N ILE A 350 -13.85 -1.35 -29.45
CA ILE A 350 -14.29 -0.02 -28.99
C ILE A 350 -15.67 0.30 -29.58
N GLY A 351 -15.88 -0.04 -30.85
CA GLY A 351 -17.17 0.06 -31.50
C GLY A 351 -18.26 -0.67 -30.71
N ARG A 352 -18.01 -1.92 -30.30
CA ARG A 352 -18.89 -2.71 -29.45
C ARG A 352 -19.14 -2.01 -28.11
N TYR A 353 -18.09 -1.59 -27.41
CA TYR A 353 -18.25 -0.89 -26.12
C TYR A 353 -19.13 0.36 -26.22
N LEU A 354 -18.88 1.23 -27.21
CA LEU A 354 -19.65 2.46 -27.40
C LEU A 354 -21.10 2.16 -27.83
N LYS A 355 -21.31 1.19 -28.74
CA LYS A 355 -22.64 0.76 -29.20
C LYS A 355 -23.45 0.08 -28.10
N GLU A 356 -22.82 -0.55 -27.13
CA GLU A 356 -23.52 -1.17 -25.99
C GLU A 356 -23.77 -0.20 -24.83
N THR A 357 -22.95 0.84 -24.69
CA THR A 357 -23.00 1.71 -23.51
C THR A 357 -23.80 2.99 -23.77
N ILE A 358 -23.57 3.67 -24.90
CA ILE A 358 -24.24 4.95 -25.19
C ILE A 358 -25.77 4.82 -25.31
N PRO A 359 -26.32 3.79 -25.99
CA PRO A 359 -27.77 3.64 -26.08
C PRO A 359 -28.50 3.30 -24.77
N LYS A 360 -27.77 3.04 -23.67
CA LYS A 360 -28.36 2.82 -22.34
C LYS A 360 -28.63 4.14 -21.60
N MET A 361 -28.14 5.26 -22.13
CA MET A 361 -28.24 6.58 -21.49
C MET A 361 -29.33 7.40 -22.18
N SER A 362 -30.39 7.78 -21.47
CA SER A 362 -31.37 8.75 -21.99
C SER A 362 -30.79 10.18 -21.89
N PRO A 363 -30.95 11.04 -22.91
CA PRO A 363 -31.72 10.86 -24.16
C PRO A 363 -30.89 10.36 -25.37
N TYR A 364 -29.68 9.83 -25.14
CA TYR A 364 -28.79 9.34 -26.19
C TYR A 364 -29.28 8.08 -26.88
N ASP A 365 -30.09 7.26 -26.21
CA ASP A 365 -30.80 6.11 -26.77
C ASP A 365 -31.62 6.48 -28.02
N VAL A 366 -32.35 7.60 -27.95
CA VAL A 366 -33.13 8.16 -29.06
C VAL A 366 -32.21 8.81 -30.08
N PHE A 367 -31.29 9.66 -29.61
CA PHE A 367 -30.45 10.44 -30.49
C PHE A 367 -29.57 9.60 -31.42
N VAL A 368 -28.86 8.58 -30.89
CA VAL A 368 -27.96 7.75 -31.71
C VAL A 368 -28.70 6.79 -32.64
N ARG A 369 -29.96 6.46 -32.33
CA ARG A 369 -30.82 5.69 -33.22
C ARG A 369 -31.25 6.53 -34.42
N ASP A 370 -31.59 7.79 -34.20
CA ASP A 370 -32.06 8.71 -35.24
C ASP A 370 -30.86 9.30 -36.03
N HIS A 371 -29.68 9.42 -35.40
CA HIS A 371 -28.45 9.96 -35.99
C HIS A 371 -27.22 9.05 -35.75
N PRO A 372 -27.18 7.84 -36.32
CA PRO A 372 -26.11 6.85 -36.06
C PRO A 372 -24.70 7.32 -36.44
N ILE A 373 -24.60 8.27 -37.39
CA ILE A 373 -23.33 8.84 -37.87
C ILE A 373 -22.49 9.48 -36.76
N PHE A 374 -23.10 10.03 -35.71
CA PHE A 374 -22.35 10.63 -34.59
C PHE A 374 -21.60 9.56 -33.78
N LEU A 375 -22.23 8.42 -33.55
CA LEU A 375 -21.62 7.30 -32.87
C LEU A 375 -20.49 6.70 -33.72
N GLU A 376 -20.68 6.54 -35.03
CA GLU A 376 -19.64 6.07 -35.95
C GLU A 376 -18.42 7.00 -35.97
N ARG A 377 -18.65 8.31 -36.05
CA ARG A 377 -17.56 9.31 -35.98
C ARG A 377 -16.81 9.27 -34.66
N LEU A 378 -17.51 9.02 -33.54
CA LEU A 378 -16.88 8.91 -32.23
C LEU A 378 -16.02 7.64 -32.12
N ILE A 379 -16.48 6.52 -32.69
CA ILE A 379 -15.71 5.27 -32.77
C ILE A 379 -14.43 5.49 -33.56
N ILE A 380 -14.52 6.14 -34.73
CA ILE A 380 -13.34 6.49 -35.55
C ILE A 380 -12.39 7.38 -34.74
N ARG A 381 -12.93 8.40 -34.05
CA ARG A 381 -12.12 9.35 -33.26
C ARG A 381 -11.40 8.69 -32.08
N ALA A 382 -11.97 7.64 -31.49
CA ALA A 382 -11.35 6.92 -30.40
C ALA A 382 -10.03 6.24 -30.81
N CYS A 383 -9.82 5.95 -32.11
CA CYS A 383 -8.56 5.44 -32.66
C CYS A 383 -7.94 4.26 -31.88
N GLY A 384 -8.74 3.32 -31.37
CA GLY A 384 -8.23 2.17 -30.60
C GLY A 384 -7.90 2.47 -29.12
N VAL A 385 -8.15 3.68 -28.62
CA VAL A 385 -7.85 4.11 -27.24
C VAL A 385 -9.06 3.98 -26.32
N PHE A 386 -9.10 2.93 -25.49
CA PHE A 386 -10.24 2.63 -24.61
C PHE A 386 -10.52 3.73 -23.57
N ILE A 387 -9.47 4.36 -23.02
CA ILE A 387 -9.68 5.44 -22.04
C ILE A 387 -10.42 6.63 -22.68
N PHE A 388 -10.19 6.92 -23.96
CA PHE A 388 -10.95 7.95 -24.68
C PHE A 388 -12.44 7.58 -24.71
N ALA A 389 -12.76 6.34 -25.09
CA ALA A 389 -14.15 5.87 -25.16
C ALA A 389 -14.84 5.95 -23.79
N ARG A 390 -14.15 5.58 -22.71
CA ARG A 390 -14.68 5.66 -21.34
C ARG A 390 -14.91 7.10 -20.89
N VAL A 391 -13.97 8.00 -21.15
CA VAL A 391 -14.12 9.43 -20.83
C VAL A 391 -15.25 10.05 -21.66
N ALA A 392 -15.39 9.68 -22.93
CA ALA A 392 -16.47 10.13 -23.80
C ALA A 392 -17.85 9.68 -23.28
N VAL A 393 -18.00 8.41 -22.91
CA VAL A 393 -19.23 7.90 -22.30
C VAL A 393 -19.59 8.68 -21.05
N ARG A 394 -18.63 8.88 -20.11
CA ARG A 394 -18.90 9.62 -18.87
C ARG A 394 -19.17 11.09 -19.12
N PHE A 395 -18.55 11.70 -20.12
CA PHE A 395 -18.85 13.07 -20.54
C PHE A 395 -20.30 13.19 -21.01
N LEU A 396 -20.74 12.31 -21.92
CA LEU A 396 -22.13 12.28 -22.37
C LEU A 396 -23.09 11.99 -21.23
N ASP A 397 -22.73 11.10 -20.30
CA ASP A 397 -23.57 10.80 -19.13
C ASP A 397 -23.73 11.99 -18.17
N THR A 398 -22.70 12.85 -18.10
CA THR A 398 -22.67 14.07 -17.29
C THR A 398 -23.48 15.20 -17.94
N TYR A 399 -23.29 15.39 -19.25
CA TYR A 399 -23.96 16.43 -20.03
C TYR A 399 -25.02 15.78 -20.92
N ARG A 400 -26.22 15.57 -20.38
CA ARG A 400 -27.32 14.89 -21.11
C ARG A 400 -28.18 15.84 -21.93
N ASP A 401 -28.10 17.13 -21.65
CA ASP A 401 -28.83 18.16 -22.36
C ASP A 401 -28.17 18.42 -23.73
N HIS A 402 -29.00 18.64 -24.75
CA HIS A 402 -28.59 18.91 -26.13
C HIS A 402 -27.61 17.85 -26.71
N PRO A 403 -28.03 16.57 -26.86
CA PRO A 403 -27.16 15.47 -27.30
C PRO A 403 -26.29 15.73 -28.52
N GLN A 404 -26.84 16.42 -29.52
CA GLN A 404 -26.12 16.79 -30.73
C GLN A 404 -24.93 17.69 -30.42
N GLU A 405 -25.14 18.74 -29.63
CA GLU A 405 -24.10 19.69 -29.25
C GLU A 405 -22.98 18.97 -28.48
N GLN A 406 -23.33 18.05 -27.57
CA GLN A 406 -22.35 17.30 -26.78
C GLN A 406 -21.49 16.37 -27.65
N PHE A 407 -22.09 15.71 -28.63
CA PHE A 407 -21.34 14.93 -29.61
C PHE A 407 -20.45 15.82 -30.48
N GLU A 408 -20.95 16.97 -30.95
CA GLU A 408 -20.18 17.92 -31.75
C GLU A 408 -18.97 18.46 -30.99
N LEU A 409 -19.12 18.74 -29.69
CA LEU A 409 -18.03 19.09 -28.79
C LEU A 409 -16.97 17.98 -28.79
N LEU A 410 -17.32 16.73 -28.45
CA LEU A 410 -16.37 15.61 -28.43
C LEU A 410 -15.67 15.37 -29.79
N LEU A 411 -16.39 15.57 -30.89
CA LEU A 411 -15.87 15.36 -32.24
C LEU A 411 -14.97 16.49 -32.73
N SER A 412 -15.19 17.71 -32.23
CA SER A 412 -14.33 18.88 -32.50
C SER A 412 -13.18 19.05 -31.50
N SER A 413 -13.19 18.27 -30.42
CA SER A 413 -12.20 18.28 -29.33
C SER A 413 -10.80 17.85 -29.78
N GLY A 414 -10.00 18.72 -30.38
CA GLY A 414 -8.61 18.45 -30.75
C GLY A 414 -8.17 19.30 -31.94
N GLY A 415 -7.43 20.37 -31.66
CA GLY A 415 -6.80 21.22 -32.67
C GLY A 415 -5.62 20.51 -33.36
N GLU A 416 -5.04 21.16 -34.38
CA GLU A 416 -3.83 20.67 -35.06
C GLU A 416 -2.72 20.35 -34.04
N GLY A 417 -2.31 19.08 -33.96
CA GLY A 417 -1.23 18.61 -33.11
C GLY A 417 -1.62 17.96 -31.78
N LEU A 418 -2.90 17.97 -31.36
CA LEU A 418 -3.34 17.26 -30.15
C LEU A 418 -3.73 15.81 -30.44
N SER A 419 -3.35 14.89 -29.54
CA SER A 419 -3.88 13.53 -29.56
C SER A 419 -5.39 13.54 -29.26
N PRO A 420 -6.18 12.55 -29.72
CA PRO A 420 -7.60 12.45 -29.37
C PRO A 420 -7.84 12.48 -27.85
N LEU A 421 -6.93 11.87 -27.08
CA LEU A 421 -7.01 11.82 -25.63
C LEU A 421 -6.78 13.18 -24.96
N ASP A 422 -5.81 13.96 -25.43
CA ASP A 422 -5.55 15.30 -24.89
C ASP A 422 -6.70 16.26 -25.26
N GLY A 423 -7.23 16.11 -26.47
CA GLY A 423 -8.40 16.86 -26.93
C GLY A 423 -9.62 16.65 -26.04
N ILE A 424 -9.96 15.41 -25.68
CA ILE A 424 -11.11 15.13 -24.81
C ILE A 424 -10.88 15.61 -23.38
N TYR A 425 -9.66 15.54 -22.84
CA TYR A 425 -9.37 16.11 -21.51
C TYR A 425 -9.56 17.62 -21.49
N LEU A 426 -9.08 18.31 -22.52
CA LEU A 426 -9.29 19.75 -22.67
C LEU A 426 -10.80 20.09 -22.81
N GLN A 427 -11.57 19.25 -23.51
CA GLN A 427 -13.01 19.43 -23.63
C GLN A 427 -13.73 19.26 -22.29
N VAL A 428 -13.39 18.23 -21.51
CA VAL A 428 -13.94 18.03 -20.16
C VAL A 428 -13.66 19.25 -19.29
N LEU A 429 -12.41 19.73 -19.27
CA LEU A 429 -12.00 20.89 -18.48
C LEU A 429 -12.73 22.17 -18.91
N SER A 430 -12.83 22.43 -20.22
CA SER A 430 -13.48 23.63 -20.74
C SER A 430 -15.01 23.61 -20.62
N SER A 431 -15.63 22.43 -20.58
CA SER A 431 -17.06 22.31 -20.31
C SER A 431 -17.36 22.51 -18.82
N ALA A 432 -16.53 21.96 -17.94
CA ALA A 432 -16.66 22.12 -16.49
C ALA A 432 -16.28 23.53 -15.99
N PHE A 433 -15.24 24.12 -16.57
CA PHE A 433 -14.68 25.42 -16.20
C PHE A 433 -14.43 26.27 -17.45
N PRO A 434 -15.46 26.95 -17.99
CA PRO A 434 -15.34 27.70 -19.24
C PRO A 434 -14.20 28.74 -19.24
N PRO A 435 -13.39 28.83 -20.31
CA PRO A 435 -12.32 29.83 -20.41
C PRO A 435 -12.80 31.26 -20.19
N THR A 436 -14.01 31.58 -20.66
CA THR A 436 -14.65 32.89 -20.46
C THR A 436 -14.80 33.24 -18.98
N ASP A 437 -15.21 32.28 -18.16
CA ASP A 437 -15.43 32.46 -16.73
C ASP A 437 -14.11 32.55 -15.96
N LEU A 438 -13.11 31.76 -16.38
CA LEU A 438 -11.78 31.79 -15.79
C LEU A 438 -11.04 33.10 -16.10
N HIS A 439 -11.20 33.63 -17.31
CA HIS A 439 -10.67 34.94 -17.68
C HIS A 439 -11.42 36.07 -16.96
N ALA A 440 -12.73 35.93 -16.74
CA ALA A 440 -13.53 36.93 -16.03
C ALA A 440 -13.26 36.97 -14.52
N SER A 441 -12.76 35.88 -13.92
CA SER A 441 -12.52 35.79 -12.47
C SER A 441 -11.20 35.10 -12.12
N SER A 442 -10.19 35.90 -11.78
CA SER A 442 -8.90 35.40 -11.29
C SER A 442 -9.04 34.54 -10.03
N ALA A 443 -10.03 34.82 -9.17
CA ALA A 443 -10.34 34.01 -8.00
C ALA A 443 -10.82 32.60 -8.37
N ARG A 444 -11.70 32.47 -9.38
CA ARG A 444 -12.13 31.15 -9.88
C ARG A 444 -10.96 30.39 -10.50
N HIS A 445 -10.15 31.06 -11.30
CA HIS A 445 -8.94 30.46 -11.89
C HIS A 445 -7.95 29.99 -10.83
N THR A 446 -7.73 30.80 -9.79
CA THR A 446 -6.85 30.43 -8.66
C THR A 446 -7.38 29.21 -7.92
N ARG A 447 -8.69 29.15 -7.63
CA ARG A 447 -9.31 28.00 -6.96
C ARG A 447 -9.17 26.71 -7.78
N LEU A 448 -9.45 26.78 -9.09
CA LEU A 448 -9.27 25.65 -10.00
C LEU A 448 -7.81 25.19 -10.04
N GLN A 449 -6.87 26.12 -10.18
CA GLN A 449 -5.44 25.79 -10.21
C GLN A 449 -4.99 25.14 -8.90
N SER A 450 -5.42 25.63 -7.74
CA SER A 450 -5.12 24.98 -6.46
C SER A 450 -5.68 23.57 -6.37
N PHE A 451 -6.93 23.36 -6.82
CA PHE A 451 -7.57 22.03 -6.88
C PHE A 451 -6.79 21.06 -7.79
N LEU A 452 -6.50 21.47 -9.03
CA LEU A 452 -5.78 20.64 -9.98
C LEU A 452 -4.35 20.30 -9.50
N ILE A 453 -3.67 21.27 -8.86
CA ILE A 453 -2.33 21.08 -8.27
C ILE A 453 -2.35 20.02 -7.17
N ILE A 454 -3.26 20.10 -6.20
CA ILE A 454 -3.31 19.12 -5.12
C ILE A 454 -3.65 17.72 -5.64
N CYS A 455 -4.58 17.61 -6.61
CA CYS A 455 -4.92 16.32 -7.22
C CYS A 455 -3.74 15.69 -7.96
N ALA A 456 -2.98 16.48 -8.73
CA ALA A 456 -1.93 15.98 -9.59
C ALA A 456 -0.58 15.74 -8.88
N LEU A 457 -0.29 16.47 -7.80
CA LEU A 457 1.03 16.50 -7.17
C LEU A 457 1.07 15.97 -5.71
N GLN A 458 -0.06 15.50 -5.17
CA GLN A 458 -0.06 14.80 -3.88
C GLN A 458 0.86 13.56 -3.93
N LYS A 459 1.66 13.36 -2.87
CA LYS A 459 2.61 12.24 -2.77
C LYS A 459 1.98 10.97 -2.17
N GLU A 460 0.86 11.13 -1.49
CA GLU A 460 0.10 10.12 -0.77
C GLU A 460 -1.38 10.50 -0.83
N ASP A 461 -2.26 9.55 -0.57
CA ASP A 461 -3.70 9.81 -0.56
C ASP A 461 -4.10 10.74 0.58
N LEU A 462 -4.73 11.85 0.21
CA LEU A 462 -5.21 12.84 1.16
C LEU A 462 -6.72 12.69 1.37
N THR A 463 -7.15 12.78 2.63
CA THR A 463 -8.58 12.96 2.94
C THR A 463 -9.09 14.25 2.32
N LEU A 464 -10.39 14.31 2.04
CA LEU A 464 -11.02 15.53 1.49
C LEU A 464 -10.74 16.78 2.35
N ASP A 465 -10.71 16.62 3.67
CA ASP A 465 -10.41 17.70 4.61
C ASP A 465 -8.95 18.17 4.50
N ALA A 466 -8.01 17.23 4.37
CA ALA A 466 -6.60 17.57 4.19
C ALA A 466 -6.34 18.23 2.82
N MET A 467 -6.99 17.75 1.75
CA MET A 467 -6.93 18.40 0.44
C MET A 467 -7.47 19.83 0.50
N ALA A 468 -8.61 20.04 1.17
CA ALA A 468 -9.22 21.36 1.32
C ALA A 468 -8.26 22.34 2.03
N LEU A 469 -7.66 21.92 3.14
CA LEU A 469 -6.68 22.73 3.87
C LEU A 469 -5.45 23.07 3.03
N LEU A 470 -4.81 22.06 2.43
CA LEU A 470 -3.57 22.24 1.65
C LEU A 470 -3.79 23.03 0.35
N ALA A 471 -4.97 22.89 -0.28
CA ALA A 471 -5.34 23.66 -1.46
C ALA A 471 -5.89 25.06 -1.14
N GLN A 472 -6.13 25.37 0.15
CA GLN A 472 -6.83 26.58 0.60
C GLN A 472 -8.22 26.72 -0.04
N LEU A 473 -8.97 25.62 -0.02
CA LEU A 473 -10.31 25.49 -0.57
C LEU A 473 -11.28 25.01 0.52
N SER A 474 -12.58 25.14 0.27
CA SER A 474 -13.57 24.48 1.12
C SER A 474 -13.65 22.98 0.77
N LYS A 475 -14.11 22.13 1.69
CA LYS A 475 -14.41 20.73 1.37
C LYS A 475 -15.46 20.61 0.26
N ASP A 476 -16.45 21.50 0.26
CA ASP A 476 -17.48 21.57 -0.77
C ASP A 476 -16.90 21.96 -2.14
N ASP A 477 -15.83 22.75 -2.17
CA ASP A 477 -15.09 23.05 -3.40
C ASP A 477 -14.43 21.78 -3.93
N ILE A 478 -13.75 21.00 -3.08
CA ILE A 478 -13.11 19.75 -3.48
C ILE A 478 -14.15 18.79 -4.06
N ILE A 479 -15.28 18.60 -3.35
CA ILE A 479 -16.36 17.71 -3.78
C ILE A 479 -17.00 18.23 -5.07
N GLY A 480 -17.39 19.51 -5.11
CA GLY A 480 -18.06 20.12 -6.25
C GLY A 480 -17.20 20.15 -7.51
N MET A 481 -15.91 20.47 -7.40
CA MET A 481 -14.99 20.45 -8.53
C MET A 481 -14.70 19.02 -9.02
N THR A 482 -14.62 18.05 -8.10
CA THR A 482 -14.50 16.63 -8.46
C THR A 482 -15.75 16.15 -9.21
N ASP A 483 -16.93 16.55 -8.76
CA ASP A 483 -18.22 16.22 -9.37
C ASP A 483 -18.40 16.88 -10.76
N GLN A 484 -17.93 18.12 -10.93
CA GLN A 484 -17.86 18.78 -12.24
C GLN A 484 -16.91 18.07 -13.21
N LEU A 485 -15.84 17.46 -12.68
CA LEU A 485 -14.86 16.68 -13.45
C LEU A 485 -15.10 15.16 -13.37
N ARG A 486 -16.33 14.71 -13.07
CA ARG A 486 -16.66 13.27 -12.89
C ARG A 486 -16.31 12.38 -14.09
N SER A 487 -16.13 12.99 -15.26
CA SER A 487 -15.68 12.31 -16.49
C SER A 487 -14.22 11.86 -16.45
N VAL A 488 -13.42 12.39 -15.53
CA VAL A 488 -11.98 12.13 -15.40
C VAL A 488 -11.50 11.93 -13.96
N LEU A 489 -12.27 12.41 -12.97
CA LEU A 489 -12.02 12.22 -11.53
C LEU A 489 -13.20 11.49 -10.87
N LEU A 490 -12.96 10.85 -9.74
CA LEU A 490 -14.00 10.38 -8.84
C LEU A 490 -13.53 10.43 -7.38
N ILE A 491 -14.49 10.33 -6.46
CA ILE A 491 -14.22 10.07 -5.05
C ILE A 491 -14.41 8.57 -4.83
N ASP A 492 -13.36 7.88 -4.40
CA ASP A 492 -13.40 6.43 -4.18
C ASP A 492 -14.14 6.08 -2.87
N LYS A 493 -14.32 4.78 -2.61
CA LYS A 493 -14.98 4.28 -1.39
C LYS A 493 -14.27 4.66 -0.09
N TYR A 494 -13.03 5.13 -0.16
CA TYR A 494 -12.23 5.59 0.97
C TYR A 494 -12.26 7.12 1.11
N ASN A 495 -13.09 7.81 0.31
CA ASN A 495 -13.19 9.26 0.24
C ASN A 495 -11.92 9.95 -0.27
N TYR A 496 -11.15 9.30 -1.14
CA TYR A 496 -10.00 9.92 -1.81
C TYR A 496 -10.36 10.37 -3.22
N VAL A 497 -9.84 11.53 -3.63
CA VAL A 497 -9.98 12.03 -5.00
C VAL A 497 -8.94 11.33 -5.87
N VAL A 498 -9.42 10.57 -6.86
CA VAL A 498 -8.57 9.80 -7.77
C VAL A 498 -8.94 10.07 -9.22
N ALA A 499 -7.94 10.01 -10.11
CA ALA A 499 -8.20 10.06 -11.54
C ALA A 499 -8.66 8.70 -12.06
N LEU A 500 -9.56 8.71 -13.06
CA LEU A 500 -9.94 7.51 -13.80
C LEU A 500 -8.74 6.81 -14.45
N HIS A 501 -7.75 7.60 -14.85
CA HIS A 501 -6.50 7.11 -15.41
C HIS A 501 -5.38 8.15 -15.23
N ALA A 502 -4.15 7.69 -14.99
CA ALA A 502 -2.99 8.54 -14.74
C ALA A 502 -2.68 9.54 -15.88
N THR A 503 -3.09 9.22 -17.11
CA THR A 503 -2.89 10.09 -18.30
C THR A 503 -3.54 11.46 -18.19
N PHE A 504 -4.54 11.63 -17.32
CA PHE A 504 -5.15 12.93 -17.08
C PHE A 504 -4.18 13.87 -16.35
N PHE A 505 -3.56 13.40 -15.27
CA PHE A 505 -2.53 14.18 -14.57
C PHE A 505 -1.27 14.35 -15.43
N GLU A 506 -0.87 13.32 -16.18
CA GLU A 506 0.23 13.46 -17.16
C GLU A 506 -0.08 14.53 -18.22
N PHE A 507 -1.32 14.64 -18.67
CA PHE A 507 -1.76 15.71 -19.57
C PHE A 507 -1.62 17.08 -18.91
N LEU A 508 -2.13 17.26 -17.69
CA LEU A 508 -2.09 18.54 -16.98
C LEU A 508 -0.65 19.03 -16.73
N LEU A 509 0.29 18.12 -16.52
CA LEU A 509 1.68 18.41 -16.14
C LEU A 509 2.64 18.54 -17.33
N ASP A 510 2.27 18.05 -18.52
CA ASP A 510 3.11 18.13 -19.72
C ASP A 510 2.76 19.36 -20.56
N PRO A 511 3.67 20.34 -20.70
CA PRO A 511 3.42 21.56 -21.46
C PRO A 511 3.25 21.30 -22.96
N ASN A 512 3.67 20.15 -23.48
CA ASN A 512 3.46 19.77 -24.88
C ASN A 512 2.08 19.12 -25.11
N ARG A 513 1.41 18.67 -24.04
CA ARG A 513 0.08 18.05 -24.11
C ARG A 513 -1.01 19.04 -23.73
N CYS A 514 -0.91 19.66 -22.55
CA CYS A 514 -1.87 20.69 -22.12
C CYS A 514 -1.41 22.09 -22.57
N LEU A 515 -1.70 22.42 -23.83
CA LEU A 515 -1.29 23.68 -24.44
C LEU A 515 -2.04 24.91 -23.87
N ASN A 516 -3.18 24.72 -23.22
CA ASN A 516 -3.96 25.82 -22.66
C ASN A 516 -3.44 26.21 -21.25
N PRO A 517 -2.92 27.43 -21.07
CA PRO A 517 -2.32 27.87 -19.81
C PRO A 517 -3.34 28.03 -18.67
N LEU A 518 -4.65 28.07 -18.96
CA LEU A 518 -5.69 28.11 -17.93
C LEU A 518 -5.71 26.81 -17.10
N TYR A 519 -5.43 25.67 -17.73
CA TYR A 519 -5.52 24.36 -17.09
C TYR A 519 -4.16 23.71 -16.82
N HIS A 520 -3.13 24.06 -17.60
CA HIS A 520 -1.80 23.50 -17.42
C HIS A 520 -1.25 23.78 -16.02
N ILE A 521 -0.65 22.75 -15.42
CA ILE A 521 0.03 22.82 -14.13
C ILE A 521 1.52 22.81 -14.40
N THR A 522 2.21 23.89 -14.01
CA THR A 522 3.67 23.89 -14.01
C THR A 522 4.17 23.08 -12.81
N TRP A 523 4.77 21.92 -13.06
CA TRP A 523 5.31 21.00 -12.04
C TRP A 523 5.97 21.72 -10.85
N SER A 524 7.00 22.50 -11.15
CA SER A 524 7.82 23.13 -10.13
C SER A 524 7.12 24.28 -9.39
N LYS A 525 6.21 25.03 -10.04
CA LYS A 525 5.38 26.04 -9.35
C LYS A 525 4.29 25.40 -8.50
N GLY A 526 3.76 24.25 -8.92
CA GLY A 526 2.83 23.46 -8.13
C GLY A 526 3.48 23.00 -6.82
N HIS A 527 4.72 22.52 -6.90
CA HIS A 527 5.49 22.15 -5.71
C HIS A 527 5.83 23.33 -4.79
N VAL A 528 6.08 24.53 -5.32
CA VAL A 528 6.20 25.75 -4.49
C VAL A 528 4.94 25.98 -3.66
N LYS A 529 3.75 25.89 -4.29
CA LYS A 529 2.48 26.07 -3.58
C LYS A 529 2.26 25.00 -2.51
N LEU A 530 2.53 23.73 -2.82
CA LEU A 530 2.36 22.63 -1.86
C LEU A 530 3.35 22.71 -0.70
N ALA A 531 4.62 23.03 -0.96
CA ALA A 531 5.60 23.26 0.11
C ALA A 531 5.17 24.41 1.04
N SER A 532 4.69 25.52 0.45
CA SER A 532 4.15 26.65 1.21
C SER A 532 2.94 26.24 2.07
N ALA A 533 2.04 25.42 1.51
CA ALA A 533 0.87 24.91 2.23
C ALA A 533 1.27 23.97 3.37
N CYS A 534 2.28 23.12 3.17
CA CYS A 534 2.81 22.28 4.24
C CYS A 534 3.38 23.11 5.39
N PHE A 535 4.13 24.18 5.10
CA PHE A 535 4.62 25.09 6.15
C PHE A 535 3.47 25.78 6.90
N ALA A 536 2.40 26.17 6.18
CA ALA A 536 1.22 26.74 6.79
C ALA A 536 0.42 25.74 7.66
N ALA A 537 0.64 24.44 7.51
CA ALA A 537 0.02 23.43 8.36
C ALA A 537 0.64 23.37 9.77
N PHE A 538 1.91 23.76 9.94
CA PHE A 538 2.64 23.71 11.21
C PHE A 538 2.32 24.88 12.16
N THR A 539 1.04 25.21 12.33
CA THR A 539 0.62 26.16 13.36
C THR A 539 0.52 25.47 14.71
N PHE A 540 0.66 26.24 15.78
CA PHE A 540 0.50 25.73 17.14
C PHE A 540 -0.89 25.12 17.35
N GLU A 541 -1.91 25.76 16.81
CA GLU A 541 -3.30 25.31 16.88
C GLU A 541 -3.46 23.97 16.16
N ASN A 542 -3.00 23.89 14.90
CA ASN A 542 -3.10 22.66 14.11
C ASN A 542 -2.35 21.48 14.73
N CYS A 543 -1.14 21.73 15.23
CA CYS A 543 -0.33 20.71 15.87
C CYS A 543 -0.86 20.33 17.26
N SER A 544 -1.50 21.26 17.98
CA SER A 544 -2.18 20.93 19.24
C SER A 544 -3.37 19.99 18.99
N ASP A 545 -4.21 20.31 18.00
CA ASP A 545 -5.33 19.45 17.59
C ASP A 545 -4.83 18.06 17.18
N PHE A 546 -3.73 18.03 16.42
CA PHE A 546 -3.07 16.79 16.03
C PHE A 546 -2.60 15.97 17.24
N LEU A 547 -2.01 16.60 18.27
CA LEU A 547 -1.56 15.90 19.47
C LEU A 547 -2.72 15.41 20.36
N MET A 548 -3.88 16.08 20.32
CA MET A 548 -5.08 15.67 21.07
C MET A 548 -5.81 14.50 20.41
N ASP A 549 -6.02 14.58 19.09
CA ASP A 549 -6.91 13.67 18.35
C ASP A 549 -6.17 12.73 17.37
N GLY A 550 -4.85 12.87 17.23
CA GLY A 550 -3.99 11.99 16.44
C GLY A 550 -4.37 11.89 14.95
N LEU A 551 -4.60 10.65 14.50
CA LEU A 551 -4.78 10.18 13.10
C LEU A 551 -5.83 10.92 12.25
N LEU A 552 -6.61 11.84 12.83
CA LEU A 552 -7.60 12.66 12.14
C LEU A 552 -6.99 13.85 11.38
N ARG A 553 -5.82 14.34 11.80
CA ARG A 553 -5.12 15.49 11.18
C ARG A 553 -4.10 15.04 10.12
N VAL A 554 -4.63 14.43 9.05
CA VAL A 554 -3.86 13.90 7.91
C VAL A 554 -3.05 14.98 7.20
N ASP A 555 -3.51 16.24 7.21
CA ASP A 555 -2.79 17.38 6.66
C ASP A 555 -1.45 17.66 7.37
N VAL A 556 -1.40 17.56 8.70
CA VAL A 556 -0.18 17.76 9.49
C VAL A 556 0.80 16.61 9.26
N LEU A 557 0.30 15.36 9.24
CA LEU A 557 1.11 14.19 8.91
C LEU A 557 1.70 14.29 7.50
N TYR A 558 0.85 14.55 6.52
CA TYR A 558 1.29 14.72 5.14
C TYR A 558 2.36 15.80 5.03
N SER A 559 2.13 16.95 5.70
CA SER A 559 3.08 18.06 5.72
C SER A 559 4.41 17.63 6.32
N GLN A 560 4.40 16.95 7.47
CA GLN A 560 5.59 16.40 8.14
C GLN A 560 6.43 15.52 7.21
N TYR A 561 5.80 14.60 6.47
CA TYR A 561 6.50 13.64 5.62
C TYR A 561 6.91 14.17 4.25
N ASN A 562 6.25 15.22 3.73
CA ASN A 562 6.33 15.57 2.32
C ASN A 562 6.77 17.01 2.02
N TRP A 563 6.84 17.92 3.01
CA TRP A 563 7.28 19.31 2.75
C TRP A 563 8.65 19.38 2.08
N SER A 564 9.62 18.59 2.54
CA SER A 564 11.00 18.61 2.04
C SER A 564 11.13 18.00 0.64
N LYS A 565 10.27 17.02 0.31
CA LYS A 565 10.17 16.42 -1.03
C LYS A 565 9.55 17.40 -2.02
N HIS A 566 8.52 18.13 -1.60
CA HIS A 566 7.97 19.22 -2.41
C HIS A 566 9.00 20.33 -2.62
N LEU A 567 9.77 20.67 -1.59
CA LEU A 567 10.87 21.64 -1.71
C LEU A 567 11.92 21.19 -2.74
N GLU A 568 12.31 19.92 -2.73
CA GLU A 568 13.29 19.35 -3.67
C GLU A 568 12.89 19.50 -5.15
N GLU A 569 11.58 19.40 -5.43
CA GLU A 569 11.00 19.46 -6.77
C GLU A 569 10.49 20.86 -7.15
N ALA A 570 10.50 21.81 -6.20
CA ALA A 570 10.05 23.18 -6.39
C ALA A 570 11.07 24.00 -7.19
N ASN A 571 10.57 25.02 -7.88
CA ASN A 571 11.46 26.09 -8.36
C ASN A 571 11.91 26.93 -7.16
N PHE A 572 13.07 27.59 -7.28
CA PHE A 572 13.47 28.60 -6.31
C PHE A 572 12.44 29.73 -6.26
N ASP A 573 12.05 30.12 -5.04
CA ASP A 573 11.07 31.17 -4.77
C ASP A 573 11.47 31.86 -3.45
N ASP A 574 11.62 33.19 -3.49
CA ASP A 574 12.12 33.96 -2.33
C ASP A 574 11.16 33.89 -1.14
N LYS A 575 9.85 33.91 -1.39
CA LYS A 575 8.85 33.82 -0.34
C LYS A 575 8.87 32.44 0.32
N LEU A 576 9.07 31.38 -0.48
CA LEU A 576 9.26 30.03 0.07
C LEU A 576 10.56 29.93 0.89
N LYS A 577 11.63 30.65 0.50
CA LYS A 577 12.89 30.72 1.28
C LYS A 577 12.64 31.38 2.63
N GLU A 578 11.89 32.50 2.66
CA GLU A 578 11.48 33.16 3.90
C GLU A 578 10.65 32.24 4.81
N GLN A 579 9.71 31.48 4.24
CA GLN A 579 8.90 30.50 4.99
C GLN A 579 9.75 29.36 5.57
N LEU A 580 10.70 28.82 4.79
CA LEU A 580 11.64 27.83 5.27
C LEU A 580 12.48 28.38 6.44
N MET A 581 12.98 29.61 6.32
CA MET A 581 13.73 30.26 7.39
C MET A 581 12.87 30.49 8.63
N TYR A 582 11.60 30.86 8.47
CA TYR A 582 10.67 30.99 9.59
C TYR A 582 10.43 29.65 10.29
N LEU A 583 10.26 28.56 9.53
CA LEU A 583 10.17 27.21 10.09
C LEU A 583 11.39 26.88 10.95
N ILE A 584 12.60 27.05 10.38
CA ILE A 584 13.88 26.76 11.03
C ILE A 584 14.08 27.60 12.30
N ASN A 585 13.80 28.91 12.22
CA ASN A 585 14.13 29.85 13.28
C ASN A 585 13.06 29.98 14.36
N SER A 586 11.82 29.57 14.10
CA SER A 586 10.70 29.89 15.00
C SER A 586 9.72 28.73 15.23
N GLN A 587 9.51 27.84 14.25
CA GLN A 587 8.57 26.73 14.38
C GLN A 587 9.25 25.39 14.66
N ILE A 588 10.58 25.36 14.80
CA ILE A 588 11.31 24.11 15.05
C ILE A 588 10.82 23.32 16.28
N PRO A 589 10.40 23.94 17.42
CA PRO A 589 9.88 23.18 18.55
C PRO A 589 8.57 22.45 18.21
N ILE A 590 7.70 23.08 17.41
CA ILE A 590 6.44 22.49 16.93
C ILE A 590 6.76 21.27 16.05
N TYR A 591 7.59 21.50 15.03
CA TYR A 591 7.94 20.50 14.03
C TYR A 591 8.59 19.25 14.64
N THR A 592 9.56 19.41 15.54
CA THR A 592 10.26 18.27 16.16
C THR A 592 9.41 17.52 17.16
N ARG A 593 8.43 18.17 17.82
CA ARG A 593 7.50 17.47 18.71
C ARG A 593 6.65 16.46 17.96
N ILE A 594 6.08 16.89 16.84
CA ILE A 594 5.25 16.03 15.99
C ILE A 594 6.07 14.85 15.49
N ASP A 595 7.34 15.07 15.13
CA ASP A 595 8.21 14.01 14.65
C ASP A 595 8.51 12.93 15.70
N LEU A 596 8.74 13.34 16.95
CA LEU A 596 9.06 12.43 18.06
C LEU A 596 7.96 11.38 18.33
N ASN A 597 6.70 11.68 17.97
CA ASN A 597 5.59 10.74 18.10
C ASN A 597 5.62 9.57 17.12
N PHE A 598 6.41 9.65 16.05
CA PHE A 598 6.43 8.65 14.96
C PHE A 598 7.79 8.00 14.74
N ALA A 599 8.73 8.14 15.68
CA ALA A 599 10.08 7.57 15.59
C ALA A 599 10.02 6.02 15.65
N PRO A 600 10.00 5.35 14.48
CA PRO A 600 11.24 5.18 13.70
C PRO A 600 11.09 5.38 12.16
N VAL A 601 10.12 6.19 11.69
CA VAL A 601 9.78 6.24 10.24
C VAL A 601 10.43 7.42 9.47
N VAL A 602 10.71 8.57 10.09
CA VAL A 602 11.27 9.74 9.37
C VAL A 602 12.80 9.71 9.40
N SER A 603 13.41 9.56 8.21
CA SER A 603 14.84 9.79 8.01
C SER A 603 15.09 11.30 7.98
N PHE A 604 15.50 11.90 9.11
CA PHE A 604 16.04 13.27 9.13
C PHE A 604 17.22 13.44 8.14
N GLY A 605 17.87 12.34 7.75
CA GLY A 605 19.07 12.32 6.93
C GLY A 605 18.93 13.00 5.56
N ASP A 606 17.76 12.92 4.93
CA ASP A 606 17.59 13.37 3.54
C ASP A 606 17.18 14.85 3.43
N ILE A 607 16.64 15.44 4.50
CA ILE A 607 16.10 16.82 4.49
C ILE A 607 17.18 17.88 4.20
N PRO A 608 18.37 17.85 4.84
CA PRO A 608 19.43 18.82 4.52
C PRO A 608 19.87 18.75 3.05
N ALA A 609 19.91 17.55 2.47
CA ALA A 609 20.25 17.36 1.06
C ALA A 609 19.18 17.97 0.14
N ASN A 610 17.89 17.81 0.49
CA ASN A 610 16.79 18.41 -0.25
C ASN A 610 16.82 19.94 -0.19
N ILE A 611 17.08 20.53 0.99
CA ILE A 611 17.24 21.98 1.15
C ILE A 611 18.38 22.51 0.27
N GLN A 612 19.56 21.89 0.33
CA GLN A 612 20.70 22.31 -0.50
C GLN A 612 20.43 22.14 -1.99
N LYS A 613 19.77 21.04 -2.38
CA LYS A 613 19.42 20.76 -3.77
C LYS A 613 18.47 21.80 -4.34
N TRP A 614 17.52 22.27 -3.54
CA TRP A 614 16.61 23.34 -3.93
C TRP A 614 17.29 24.72 -3.97
N LEU A 615 18.13 25.02 -2.98
CA LEU A 615 18.86 26.29 -2.86
C LEU A 615 20.11 26.38 -3.75
N LYS A 616 20.33 25.49 -4.73
CA LYS A 616 21.57 25.39 -5.53
C LYS A 616 22.12 26.70 -6.11
N SER A 617 21.28 27.71 -6.32
CA SER A 617 21.67 29.04 -6.83
C SER A 617 21.93 30.10 -5.73
N SER A 618 21.70 29.77 -4.46
CA SER A 618 21.90 30.66 -3.30
C SER A 618 23.27 30.40 -2.69
N GLU A 619 24.03 31.46 -2.43
CA GLU A 619 25.33 31.36 -1.75
C GLU A 619 25.19 30.76 -0.34
N ASP A 620 24.07 31.04 0.34
CA ASP A 620 23.78 30.58 1.71
C ASP A 620 23.18 29.16 1.79
N ALA A 621 23.13 28.39 0.70
CA ALA A 621 22.45 27.08 0.67
C ALA A 621 22.98 26.10 1.73
N ALA A 622 24.31 26.06 1.87
CA ALA A 622 24.98 25.23 2.86
C ALA A 622 24.72 25.70 4.30
N GLU A 623 24.68 27.01 4.51
CA GLU A 623 24.45 27.63 5.82
C GLU A 623 23.02 27.39 6.30
N ILE A 624 22.01 27.55 5.43
CA ILE A 624 20.61 27.30 5.78
C ILE A 624 20.37 25.81 6.11
N ALA A 625 20.95 24.91 5.32
CA ALA A 625 20.85 23.48 5.59
C ALA A 625 21.53 23.10 6.91
N LEU A 626 22.66 23.73 7.21
CA LEU A 626 23.37 23.54 8.48
C LEU A 626 22.56 24.09 9.66
N GLU A 627 21.96 25.27 9.52
CA GLU A 627 21.10 25.89 10.53
C GLU A 627 19.88 25.01 10.85
N TYR A 628 19.27 24.38 9.83
CA TYR A 628 18.25 23.36 10.04
C TYR A 628 18.76 22.18 10.89
N VAL A 629 19.94 21.64 10.57
CA VAL A 629 20.51 20.50 11.32
C VAL A 629 20.77 20.89 12.79
N LYS A 630 21.38 22.05 13.02
CA LYS A 630 21.71 22.56 14.37
C LYS A 630 20.44 22.78 15.21
N SER A 631 19.50 23.57 14.69
CA SER A 631 18.24 23.91 15.37
C SER A 631 17.38 22.67 15.66
N THR A 632 17.25 21.76 14.69
CA THR A 632 16.50 20.49 14.85
C THR A 632 17.13 19.64 15.94
N THR A 633 18.47 19.51 15.95
CA THR A 633 19.15 18.68 16.95
C THR A 633 19.00 19.25 18.36
N TYR A 634 19.17 20.57 18.52
CA TYR A 634 18.90 21.23 19.80
C TYR A 634 17.47 20.94 20.25
N SER A 635 16.51 21.11 19.34
CA SER A 635 15.09 20.93 19.64
C SER A 635 14.73 19.50 20.07
N LEU A 636 15.32 18.49 19.43
CA LEU A 636 15.16 17.10 19.85
C LEU A 636 15.74 16.82 21.23
N LEU A 637 16.91 17.39 21.55
CA LEU A 637 17.50 17.28 22.89
C LEU A 637 16.64 18.00 23.93
N TRP A 638 16.10 19.17 23.58
CA TRP A 638 15.20 19.93 24.43
C TRP A 638 13.95 19.13 24.76
N TRP A 639 13.26 18.57 23.75
CA TRP A 639 12.08 17.74 23.99
C TRP A 639 12.38 16.51 24.83
N ARG A 640 13.49 15.81 24.58
CA ARG A 640 13.89 14.65 25.41
C ARG A 640 14.10 15.05 26.88
N GLY A 641 14.74 16.20 27.11
CA GLY A 641 14.90 16.78 28.44
C GLY A 641 13.54 17.10 29.07
N MET A 642 12.70 17.86 28.38
CA MET A 642 11.38 18.29 28.85
C MET A 642 10.46 17.12 29.18
N CYS A 643 10.34 16.13 28.29
CA CYS A 643 9.53 14.94 28.53
C CYS A 643 10.04 14.11 29.71
N SER A 644 11.35 14.10 29.98
CA SER A 644 11.92 13.40 31.15
C SER A 644 11.62 14.09 32.49
N MET A 645 11.31 15.40 32.46
CA MET A 645 10.99 16.22 33.65
C MET A 645 9.48 16.36 33.91
N PHE A 646 8.63 15.81 33.04
CA PHE A 646 7.18 15.90 33.17
C PHE A 646 6.65 15.00 34.30
N ASP A 647 6.04 15.58 35.34
CA ASP A 647 5.39 14.84 36.42
C ASP A 647 3.98 14.40 36.00
N GLN A 648 3.88 13.14 35.58
CA GLN A 648 2.63 12.50 35.15
C GLN A 648 1.56 12.46 36.26
N GLN A 649 1.91 12.50 37.55
CA GLN A 649 0.93 12.39 38.64
C GLN A 649 0.21 13.70 38.94
N ASN A 650 0.87 14.83 38.74
CA ASN A 650 0.33 16.15 39.07
C ASN A 650 0.01 17.02 37.85
N CYS A 651 0.30 16.56 36.63
CA CYS A 651 0.19 17.32 35.39
C CYS A 651 0.82 18.71 35.51
N ARG A 652 2.00 18.78 36.14
CA ARG A 652 2.74 20.02 36.41
C ARG A 652 4.19 19.85 36.01
N MET A 653 4.77 20.92 35.51
CA MET A 653 6.15 20.95 35.04
C MET A 653 6.86 22.19 35.56
N GLU A 654 8.03 22.02 36.17
CA GLU A 654 8.95 23.12 36.43
C GLU A 654 9.67 23.43 35.11
N LEU A 655 9.40 24.59 34.49
CA LEU A 655 10.05 25.03 33.26
C LEU A 655 11.48 25.48 33.56
N VAL A 656 12.36 24.52 33.84
CA VAL A 656 13.80 24.73 33.80
C VAL A 656 14.26 24.22 32.45
N SER A 657 14.75 25.11 31.59
CA SER A 657 15.33 24.71 30.31
C SER A 657 16.41 23.66 30.54
N PRO A 658 16.40 22.53 29.79
CA PRO A 658 17.45 21.51 29.89
C PRO A 658 18.82 22.14 29.64
N ASP A 659 19.83 21.74 30.41
CA ASP A 659 21.21 22.18 30.21
C ASP A 659 21.80 21.47 28.97
N ILE A 660 21.71 22.13 27.82
CA ILE A 660 22.17 21.62 26.52
C ILE A 660 23.40 22.44 26.12
N ASN A 661 24.54 21.76 25.95
CA ASN A 661 25.77 22.40 25.50
C ASN A 661 26.17 21.99 24.07
N THR A 662 27.23 22.60 23.56
CA THR A 662 27.72 22.39 22.18
C THR A 662 28.19 20.96 21.92
N TYR A 663 28.67 20.26 22.94
CA TYR A 663 29.11 18.87 22.85
C TYR A 663 27.92 17.92 22.66
N ASP A 664 26.82 18.14 23.39
CA ASP A 664 25.61 17.32 23.30
C ASP A 664 24.99 17.40 21.90
N ILE A 665 24.88 18.62 21.35
CA ILE A 665 24.35 18.84 20.00
C ILE A 665 25.23 18.14 18.96
N ARG A 666 26.56 18.31 19.05
CA ARG A 666 27.49 17.68 18.10
C ARG A 666 27.41 16.15 18.14
N LEU A 667 27.33 15.57 19.33
CA LEU A 667 27.24 14.13 19.51
C LEU A 667 25.93 13.59 18.91
N GLU A 668 24.82 14.29 19.13
CA GLU A 668 23.51 13.86 18.65
C GLU A 668 23.36 14.06 17.12
N MET A 669 23.94 15.13 16.56
CA MET A 669 24.02 15.33 15.11
C MET A 669 24.69 14.14 14.42
N MET A 670 25.80 13.63 14.97
CA MET A 670 26.51 12.47 14.43
C MET A 670 25.70 11.17 14.49
N LYS A 671 24.72 11.07 15.39
CA LYS A 671 23.84 9.89 15.50
C LYS A 671 22.66 9.98 14.53
N ILE A 672 22.06 11.16 14.40
CA ILE A 672 20.82 11.36 13.64
C ILE A 672 21.10 11.45 12.15
N PHE A 673 22.15 12.16 11.76
CA PHE A 673 22.49 12.41 10.37
C PHE A 673 23.66 11.52 9.97
N SER A 674 23.39 10.33 9.43
CA SER A 674 24.40 9.54 8.72
C SER A 674 24.68 10.23 7.38
N MET A 675 25.45 11.32 7.41
CA MET A 675 25.59 12.26 6.29
C MET A 675 26.33 11.64 5.09
N PRO A 676 25.72 11.55 3.89
CA PRO A 676 26.44 11.43 2.63
C PRO A 676 26.81 12.83 2.08
N MET A 677 27.11 13.78 2.96
CA MET A 677 27.56 15.12 2.58
C MET A 677 29.08 15.15 2.55
N ASP A 678 29.68 15.95 1.65
CA ASP A 678 31.09 16.31 1.76
C ASP A 678 31.28 17.23 2.97
N THR A 679 31.31 16.64 4.16
CA THR A 679 31.45 17.34 5.45
C THR A 679 32.83 17.94 5.64
N SER A 680 33.77 17.72 4.71
CA SER A 680 35.11 18.31 4.78
C SER A 680 35.09 19.84 4.68
N ARG A 681 33.96 20.44 4.27
CA ARG A 681 33.78 21.89 4.08
C ARG A 681 32.69 22.53 4.96
N LEU A 682 31.96 21.78 5.78
CA LEU A 682 30.87 22.31 6.60
C LEU A 682 31.33 22.56 8.04
N ASP A 683 31.17 23.79 8.52
CA ASP A 683 31.49 24.16 9.91
C ASP A 683 30.39 23.68 10.87
N LEU A 684 30.58 22.49 11.45
CA LEU A 684 29.64 21.93 12.43
C LEU A 684 29.79 22.55 13.84
N THR A 685 30.55 23.63 13.99
CA THR A 685 30.62 24.34 15.28
C THR A 685 29.26 24.96 15.60
N VAL A 686 28.78 24.71 16.81
CA VAL A 686 27.64 25.41 17.39
C VAL A 686 28.25 26.39 18.38
N GLU A 687 27.98 27.68 18.21
CA GLU A 687 28.47 28.69 19.12
C GLU A 687 27.53 28.84 20.33
N SER A 688 28.02 29.42 21.43
CA SER A 688 27.16 29.74 22.58
C SER A 688 26.03 30.72 22.23
N SER A 689 26.24 31.55 21.21
CA SER A 689 25.25 32.46 20.62
C SER A 689 24.10 31.71 19.95
N ASP A 690 24.40 30.63 19.21
CA ASP A 690 23.39 29.75 18.59
C ASP A 690 22.52 29.09 19.66
N ILE A 691 23.14 28.55 20.71
CA ILE A 691 22.43 27.90 21.84
C ILE A 691 21.49 28.88 22.51
N ALA A 692 21.95 30.10 22.80
CA ALA A 692 21.11 31.13 23.41
C ALA A 692 19.90 31.49 22.53
N ARG A 693 20.08 31.55 21.21
CA ARG A 693 18.99 31.79 20.26
C ARG A 693 17.97 30.64 20.30
N TYR A 694 18.42 29.39 20.21
CA TYR A 694 17.52 28.24 20.25
C TYR A 694 16.78 28.14 21.58
N GLN A 695 17.48 28.36 22.69
CA GLN A 695 16.89 28.35 24.02
C GLN A 695 15.76 29.37 24.13
N ALA A 696 15.99 30.61 23.69
CA ALA A 696 14.96 31.67 23.72
C ALA A 696 13.70 31.28 22.93
N VAL A 697 13.86 30.67 21.75
CA VAL A 697 12.72 30.18 20.92
C VAL A 697 11.94 29.10 21.66
N HIS A 698 12.61 28.17 22.31
CA HIS A 698 11.95 27.08 23.05
C HIS A 698 11.29 27.56 24.34
N GLU A 699 11.88 28.53 25.03
CA GLU A 699 11.29 29.15 26.22
C GLU A 699 10.01 29.93 25.89
N ASP A 700 10.02 30.71 24.81
CA ASP A 700 8.82 31.39 24.31
C ASP A 700 7.74 30.38 23.92
N PHE A 701 8.13 29.30 23.24
CA PHE A 701 7.20 28.23 22.87
C PHE A 701 6.59 27.53 24.09
N ALA A 702 7.41 27.18 25.09
CA ALA A 702 6.94 26.57 26.33
C ALA A 702 6.00 27.49 27.12
N LYS A 703 6.26 28.80 27.09
CA LYS A 703 5.34 29.81 27.64
C LYS A 703 4.00 29.80 26.90
N ARG A 704 4.00 29.73 25.56
CA ARG A 704 2.76 29.64 24.76
C ARG A 704 1.93 28.42 25.13
N ILE A 705 2.55 27.26 25.33
CA ILE A 705 1.86 26.03 25.78
C ILE A 705 1.14 26.27 27.11
N ARG A 706 1.84 26.88 28.06
CA ARG A 706 1.31 27.20 29.39
C ARG A 706 0.17 28.20 29.34
N ASP A 707 0.34 29.27 28.58
CA ASP A 707 -0.68 30.31 28.44
C ASP A 707 -1.97 29.74 27.81
N ALA A 708 -1.84 28.67 27.01
CA ALA A 708 -2.95 27.92 26.43
C ALA A 708 -3.48 26.77 27.32
N ALA A 709 -2.86 26.48 28.46
CA ALA A 709 -3.17 25.33 29.33
C ALA A 709 -3.14 23.97 28.60
N LEU A 710 -2.16 23.78 27.70
CA LEU A 710 -1.98 22.57 26.89
C LEU A 710 -0.76 21.73 27.31
N GLU A 711 -0.28 21.88 28.54
CA GLU A 711 0.92 21.16 29.00
C GLU A 711 0.76 19.64 28.94
N GLU A 712 -0.42 19.11 29.28
CA GLU A 712 -0.72 17.67 29.20
C GLU A 712 -0.74 17.17 27.75
N VAL A 713 -1.13 18.01 26.80
CA VAL A 713 -1.13 17.65 25.38
C VAL A 713 0.30 17.61 24.83
N TRP A 714 1.08 18.66 25.10
CA TRP A 714 2.40 18.84 24.49
C TRP A 714 3.54 18.11 25.20
N PHE A 715 3.50 17.94 26.52
CA PHE A 715 4.62 17.34 27.27
C PHE A 715 4.40 15.90 27.70
N ASN A 716 3.18 15.36 27.56
CA ASN A 716 2.93 13.96 27.90
C ASN A 716 3.67 13.03 26.93
N PRO A 717 4.62 12.20 27.39
CA PRO A 717 5.38 11.29 26.54
C PRO A 717 4.54 10.10 26.02
N GLU A 718 3.33 9.89 26.54
CA GLU A 718 2.38 8.88 26.03
C GLU A 718 1.57 9.37 24.82
N ASN A 719 1.53 10.70 24.59
CA ASN A 719 0.98 11.34 23.39
C ASN A 719 2.07 11.51 22.35
#